data_AF-A0A838RH61-F1
#
_entry.id   AF-A0A838RH61-F1
#
_cell.length_a   1.000
_cell.length_b   1.000
_cell.length_c   1.000
_cell.angle_alpha   90.00
_cell.angle_beta   90.00
_cell.angle_gamma   90.00
#
_symmetry.space_group_name_H-M   'P 1'
#
loop_
_entity.id
_entity.type
_entity.pdbx_description
1 polymer ?
#
loop_
_entity_poly.entity_id
_entity_poly.type
_entity_poly.pdbx_seq_one_letter_code
_entity_poly.pdbx_strand_id
1 'polypeptide(L)'
;MSQRWQALEGYVLMHAPEERELWQRVVEVVQEAHAEQFRNNGRPYLAHVLEVAEILAAWKVEPLLVLAGLLHDATRYGRFESAEALQARFQHPELDAILQVVSQVANHDALAHYVRDNSRLQKIFDLMVSEVRAVLVRCANRLADLRDIDAFKGEQRRSLLLNSEEVYLPLLERLGLWEVRVEMEDRLFQLRAPERYAAIRRWRSQQMRLQADDIEAWKQRVEEALSHHGLWPGRAEVEIVYRHPASIFRKHLSTLPQNVEDLSQLDLRYLFTTDVITHTVADAYLALGAVHECGAPGMASFRDYFAQPKNNGYAALNTSIIVNSAPLRVSLRTRALRALAQEGILLPEAYACWRDDCLPDWQPVEQRTLRHFIQALRHRQRDDLSLFTPRGDMIDLPQGATVLDFAYEIHTDVGRQTGHAFVNGKPVVLNSELHSGDVVEIQKDLSRKWPEPQWLGWVKTSKARDAIQMQLRQRPESKGRILIDKELRQRGRKLEDYQPRLAMLVNEMGSTLDEVYSNVAQGNLRAHEIVDRLLHLMPLQRTVLLQVEPTPESAARFPHWDAEMLLSSDCCTPLQGDPIAGYHTERGIELHRASCPSLMSATRIVGLRWKARVVEARHVAFVMRAVNRKGLINDLTQVIRGANVDIIELEGKRQGAMDEVRFTLEITNELELGYLVDSIRSLPSVNRVTVDGQEAEAALGDLRQYLAPPRPVIPPFSPGRPVWGSGRFWGRAQEVLKVETLLSGEFAPSVMVRGPRRIGKTSLLQHLAESKVLKERYRYVYVDLQAAAHSGAPRVLRLLARSLARTLDNEKRVHLPTVEELEDEPLETFLTYLAQLTDAYKYTQKKILIAMDEIGTLVDAVRSGKLDFELFYMFRSVMQHSSLVTFLLCTSDDVAELLKEDGVLDLLNVTQGVRLSHLDPDAAQQLIQEPLRGEVYFEPDAIAALLRVTECHPYYLHILGTNLISQLNKERRRVVYESDIDALVSRHTTYLNGSEFLHLWEREDEAQREVLRALCAWPHASALTPFSVESVRQRLQAAGVDLPFERVATSLDRLTRLETLAQVQSEGTMRYYPRVELFRQWFAVNSPLHQRVTEKT
;
A
#
# COMPACT_ATOMS: atom_id res chain seq x y z
N MET A 1 -16.75 3.48 -56.47
CA MET A 1 -17.90 3.88 -55.63
C MET A 1 -19.13 3.04 -55.94
N SER A 2 -19.69 3.07 -57.16
CA SER A 2 -20.89 2.25 -57.50
C SER A 2 -20.74 0.76 -57.20
N GLN A 3 -19.59 0.15 -57.51
CA GLN A 3 -19.33 -1.27 -57.22
C GLN A 3 -19.23 -1.58 -55.72
N ARG A 4 -18.73 -0.64 -54.90
CA ARG A 4 -18.60 -0.79 -53.44
C ARG A 4 -19.99 -0.83 -52.80
N TRP A 5 -20.86 0.10 -53.22
CA TRP A 5 -22.27 0.11 -52.81
C TRP A 5 -23.00 -1.17 -53.17
N GLN A 6 -22.84 -1.67 -54.41
CA GLN A 6 -23.47 -2.94 -54.83
C GLN A 6 -22.97 -4.15 -54.03
N ALA A 7 -21.68 -4.18 -53.68
CA ALA A 7 -21.12 -5.26 -52.86
C ALA A 7 -21.71 -5.24 -51.44
N LEU A 8 -21.80 -4.07 -50.81
CA LEU A 8 -22.40 -3.90 -49.48
C LEU A 8 -23.91 -4.17 -49.49
N GLU A 9 -24.63 -3.71 -50.52
CA GLU A 9 -26.05 -4.03 -50.72
C GLU A 9 -26.26 -5.54 -50.84
N GLY A 10 -25.44 -6.21 -51.65
CA GLY A 10 -25.46 -7.66 -51.79
C GLY A 10 -25.22 -8.38 -50.46
N TYR A 11 -24.28 -7.89 -49.64
CA TYR A 11 -24.02 -8.45 -48.33
C TYR A 11 -25.21 -8.27 -47.37
N VAL A 12 -25.71 -7.05 -47.23
CA VAL A 12 -26.83 -6.70 -46.33
C VAL A 12 -28.08 -7.48 -46.72
N LEU A 13 -28.47 -7.47 -48.00
CA LEU A 13 -29.69 -8.12 -48.47
C LEU A 13 -29.60 -9.66 -48.50
N MET A 14 -28.39 -10.21 -48.57
CA MET A 14 -28.19 -11.66 -48.45
C MET A 14 -28.45 -12.16 -47.02
N HIS A 15 -28.08 -11.36 -46.02
CA HIS A 15 -28.15 -11.76 -44.61
C HIS A 15 -29.41 -11.21 -43.89
N ALA A 16 -30.01 -10.13 -44.39
CA ALA A 16 -31.26 -9.54 -43.90
C ALA A 16 -32.06 -8.94 -45.07
N PRO A 17 -32.75 -9.77 -45.88
CA PRO A 17 -33.51 -9.29 -47.05
C PRO A 17 -34.65 -8.33 -46.69
N GLU A 18 -35.19 -8.43 -45.47
CA GLU A 18 -36.19 -7.53 -44.90
C GLU A 18 -35.68 -6.09 -44.70
N GLU A 19 -34.37 -5.89 -44.55
CA GLU A 19 -33.76 -4.57 -44.31
C GLU A 19 -33.58 -3.73 -45.59
N ARG A 20 -34.19 -4.12 -46.71
CA ARG A 20 -34.05 -3.42 -47.99
C ARG A 20 -34.48 -1.96 -47.93
N GLU A 21 -35.60 -1.67 -47.28
CA GLU A 21 -36.07 -0.28 -47.13
C GLU A 21 -35.13 0.52 -46.23
N LEU A 22 -34.62 -0.09 -45.16
CA LEU A 22 -33.67 0.56 -44.26
C LEU A 22 -32.36 0.87 -45.00
N TRP A 23 -31.81 -0.08 -45.76
CA TRP A 23 -30.64 0.12 -46.61
C TRP A 23 -30.80 1.33 -47.53
N GLN A 24 -31.91 1.43 -48.26
CA GLN A 24 -32.16 2.55 -49.18
C GLN A 24 -32.15 3.89 -48.45
N ARG A 25 -32.84 3.98 -47.29
CA ARG A 25 -32.84 5.19 -46.45
C ARG A 25 -31.45 5.53 -45.93
N VAL A 26 -30.67 4.54 -45.48
CA VAL A 26 -29.30 4.74 -45.00
C VAL A 26 -28.41 5.28 -46.12
N VAL A 27 -28.49 4.72 -47.33
CA VAL A 27 -27.73 5.20 -48.50
C VAL A 27 -28.04 6.68 -48.77
N GLU A 28 -29.32 7.05 -48.78
CA GLU A 28 -29.75 8.44 -48.99
C GLU A 28 -29.18 9.38 -47.91
N VAL A 29 -29.33 9.00 -46.63
CA VAL A 29 -28.87 9.81 -45.49
C VAL A 29 -27.35 9.95 -45.48
N VAL A 30 -26.59 8.90 -45.80
CA VAL A 30 -25.12 8.93 -45.83
C VAL A 30 -24.62 9.83 -46.97
N GLN A 31 -25.28 9.78 -48.13
CA GLN A 31 -24.98 10.67 -49.25
C GLN A 31 -25.31 12.13 -48.92
N GLU A 32 -26.44 12.38 -48.25
CA GLU A 32 -26.83 13.71 -47.75
C GLU A 32 -25.83 14.23 -46.72
N ALA A 33 -25.49 13.42 -45.71
CA ALA A 33 -24.65 13.79 -44.58
C ALA A 33 -23.24 14.21 -45.01
N HIS A 34 -22.66 13.49 -45.97
CA HIS A 34 -21.27 13.68 -46.41
C HIS A 34 -21.16 14.30 -47.81
N ALA A 35 -22.22 14.92 -48.31
CA ALA A 35 -22.22 15.64 -49.58
C ALA A 35 -21.16 16.76 -49.58
N GLU A 36 -20.29 16.76 -50.59
CA GLU A 36 -19.21 17.75 -50.79
C GLU A 36 -18.18 17.79 -49.66
N GLN A 37 -18.13 16.77 -48.80
CA GLN A 37 -17.17 16.67 -47.71
C GLN A 37 -15.90 15.92 -48.14
N PHE A 38 -14.74 16.48 -47.80
CA PHE A 38 -13.43 15.92 -48.11
C PHE A 38 -12.57 15.77 -46.84
N ARG A 39 -11.73 14.73 -46.80
CA ARG A 39 -10.67 14.57 -45.79
C ARG A 39 -9.51 15.52 -46.11
N ASN A 40 -8.59 15.71 -45.16
CA ASN A 40 -7.43 16.60 -45.32
C ASN A 40 -6.46 16.22 -46.46
N ASN A 41 -6.56 14.98 -46.97
CA ASN A 41 -5.80 14.48 -48.12
C ASN A 41 -6.54 14.67 -49.46
N GLY A 42 -7.71 15.33 -49.47
CA GLY A 42 -8.51 15.61 -50.67
C GLY A 42 -9.41 14.46 -51.12
N ARG A 43 -9.46 13.33 -50.40
CA ARG A 43 -10.38 12.22 -50.71
C ARG A 43 -11.80 12.53 -50.19
N PRO A 44 -12.86 12.13 -50.92
CA PRO A 44 -14.24 12.29 -50.42
C PRO A 44 -14.45 11.53 -49.11
N TYR A 45 -15.13 12.13 -48.14
CA TYR A 45 -15.44 11.49 -46.85
C TYR A 45 -16.27 10.22 -47.01
N LEU A 46 -17.12 10.19 -48.05
CA LEU A 46 -17.91 9.01 -48.43
C LEU A 46 -17.04 7.75 -48.63
N ALA A 47 -15.80 7.91 -49.08
CA ALA A 47 -14.90 6.78 -49.28
C ALA A 47 -14.47 6.12 -47.96
N HIS A 48 -14.40 6.91 -46.87
CA HIS A 48 -14.06 6.45 -45.52
C HIS A 48 -15.20 5.65 -44.90
N VAL A 49 -16.42 6.18 -44.88
CA VAL A 49 -17.59 5.47 -44.32
C VAL A 49 -17.86 4.15 -45.05
N LEU A 50 -17.64 4.11 -46.37
CA LEU A 50 -17.69 2.86 -47.14
C LEU A 50 -16.58 1.88 -46.74
N GLU A 51 -15.37 2.36 -46.43
CA GLU A 51 -14.28 1.49 -45.98
C GLU A 51 -14.58 0.90 -44.60
N VAL A 52 -15.16 1.69 -43.68
CA VAL A 52 -15.61 1.20 -42.37
C VAL A 52 -16.67 0.10 -42.53
N ALA A 53 -17.66 0.32 -43.39
CA ALA A 53 -18.71 -0.67 -43.67
C ALA A 53 -18.14 -1.95 -44.32
N GLU A 54 -17.16 -1.82 -45.22
CA GLU A 54 -16.47 -2.95 -45.84
C GLU A 54 -15.62 -3.75 -44.84
N ILE A 55 -14.94 -3.07 -43.90
CA ILE A 55 -14.22 -3.74 -42.81
C ILE A 55 -15.18 -4.56 -41.95
N LEU A 56 -16.33 -3.98 -41.58
CA LEU A 56 -17.36 -4.68 -40.80
C LEU A 56 -17.94 -5.87 -41.56
N ALA A 57 -18.25 -5.71 -42.85
CA ALA A 57 -18.70 -6.82 -43.70
C ALA A 57 -17.63 -7.91 -43.84
N ALA A 58 -16.35 -7.55 -43.90
CA ALA A 58 -15.24 -8.51 -43.93
C ALA A 58 -15.09 -9.29 -42.61
N TRP A 59 -15.44 -8.67 -41.48
CA TRP A 59 -15.56 -9.34 -40.18
C TRP A 59 -16.83 -10.18 -40.03
N LYS A 60 -17.66 -10.25 -41.08
CA LYS A 60 -18.90 -11.04 -41.15
C LYS A 60 -19.91 -10.72 -40.04
N VAL A 61 -20.00 -9.46 -39.65
CA VAL A 61 -20.93 -9.00 -38.59
C VAL A 61 -22.37 -8.87 -39.09
N GLU A 62 -23.34 -8.76 -38.17
CA GLU A 62 -24.74 -8.55 -38.55
C GLU A 62 -24.95 -7.29 -39.42
N PRO A 63 -25.92 -7.29 -40.35
CA PRO A 63 -26.14 -6.17 -41.29
C PRO A 63 -26.35 -4.81 -40.60
N LEU A 64 -26.99 -4.78 -39.43
CA LEU A 64 -27.20 -3.55 -38.67
C LEU A 64 -25.89 -2.84 -38.29
N LEU A 65 -24.80 -3.57 -37.99
CA LEU A 65 -23.49 -2.95 -37.72
C LEU A 65 -22.90 -2.34 -38.98
N VAL A 66 -23.09 -2.98 -40.14
CA VAL A 66 -22.63 -2.44 -41.43
C VAL A 66 -23.35 -1.11 -41.72
N LEU A 67 -24.67 -1.05 -41.47
CA LEU A 67 -25.45 0.19 -41.58
C LEU A 67 -24.97 1.26 -40.59
N ALA A 68 -24.75 0.89 -39.33
CA ALA A 68 -24.19 1.79 -38.31
C ALA A 68 -22.81 2.31 -38.70
N GLY A 69 -21.97 1.47 -39.32
CA GLY A 69 -20.66 1.84 -39.86
C GLY A 69 -20.75 2.87 -40.99
N LEU A 70 -21.79 2.84 -41.83
CA LEU A 70 -22.02 3.88 -42.83
C LEU A 70 -22.41 5.22 -42.18
N LEU A 71 -23.11 5.19 -41.05
CA LEU A 71 -23.68 6.36 -40.37
C LEU A 71 -22.81 6.91 -39.23
N HIS A 72 -21.73 6.22 -38.85
CA HIS A 72 -21.02 6.43 -37.58
C HIS A 72 -20.51 7.87 -37.33
N ASP A 73 -20.26 8.63 -38.40
CA ASP A 73 -19.72 9.99 -38.36
C ASP A 73 -20.70 11.04 -38.94
N ALA A 74 -21.95 10.65 -39.23
CA ALA A 74 -22.95 11.54 -39.82
C ALA A 74 -23.31 12.74 -38.92
N THR A 75 -23.23 12.57 -37.59
CA THR A 75 -23.45 13.64 -36.60
C THR A 75 -22.19 14.42 -36.23
N ARG A 76 -21.03 13.78 -36.29
CA ARG A 76 -19.76 14.37 -35.85
C ARG A 76 -19.13 15.25 -36.92
N TYR A 77 -19.16 14.77 -38.15
CA TYR A 77 -18.53 15.40 -39.29
C TYR A 77 -19.50 15.64 -40.44
N GLY A 78 -20.66 14.97 -40.47
CA GLY A 78 -21.69 15.20 -41.48
C GLY A 78 -22.58 16.41 -41.19
N ARG A 79 -23.59 16.61 -42.05
CA ARG A 79 -24.53 17.75 -41.99
C ARG A 79 -25.60 17.66 -40.90
N PHE A 80 -25.66 16.59 -40.11
CA PHE A 80 -26.67 16.40 -39.06
C PHE A 80 -26.19 17.00 -37.73
N GLU A 81 -27.02 17.87 -37.13
CA GLU A 81 -26.65 18.63 -35.93
C GLU A 81 -26.72 17.82 -34.62
N SER A 82 -27.52 16.74 -34.56
CA SER A 82 -27.69 15.93 -33.37
C SER A 82 -28.01 14.47 -33.66
N ALA A 83 -27.82 13.59 -32.67
CA ALA A 83 -28.18 12.19 -32.76
C ALA A 83 -29.70 12.00 -32.93
N GLU A 84 -30.50 12.82 -32.24
CA GLU A 84 -31.96 12.78 -32.31
C GLU A 84 -32.47 13.12 -33.72
N ALA A 85 -31.83 14.09 -34.39
CA ALA A 85 -32.17 14.46 -35.76
C ALA A 85 -31.87 13.33 -36.77
N LEU A 86 -30.80 12.57 -36.52
CA LEU A 86 -30.43 11.41 -37.33
C LEU A 86 -31.40 10.23 -37.08
N GLN A 87 -31.71 9.94 -35.81
CA GLN A 87 -32.61 8.85 -35.40
C GLN A 87 -34.03 9.03 -35.99
N ALA A 88 -34.53 10.26 -36.05
CA ALA A 88 -35.84 10.59 -36.63
C ALA A 88 -36.01 10.13 -38.10
N ARG A 89 -34.91 9.92 -38.84
CA ARG A 89 -34.93 9.47 -40.24
C ARG A 89 -35.15 7.96 -40.40
N PHE A 90 -34.83 7.15 -39.38
CA PHE A 90 -34.83 5.70 -39.48
C PHE A 90 -35.95 5.03 -38.67
N GLN A 91 -36.27 5.57 -37.48
CA GLN A 91 -37.23 4.98 -36.54
C GLN A 91 -36.93 3.51 -36.25
N HIS A 92 -35.64 3.16 -36.14
CA HIS A 92 -35.17 1.79 -35.95
C HIS A 92 -34.44 1.68 -34.59
N PRO A 93 -35.13 1.21 -33.52
CA PRO A 93 -34.62 1.30 -32.15
C PRO A 93 -33.23 0.70 -31.93
N GLU A 94 -32.91 -0.42 -32.58
CA GLU A 94 -31.59 -1.06 -32.40
C GLU A 94 -30.45 -0.28 -33.06
N LEU A 95 -30.64 0.16 -34.31
CA LEU A 95 -29.69 1.01 -35.02
C LEU A 95 -29.48 2.34 -34.28
N ASP A 96 -30.56 2.93 -33.76
CA ASP A 96 -30.53 4.18 -33.01
C ASP A 96 -29.73 4.04 -31.69
N ALA A 97 -29.89 2.91 -30.99
CA ALA A 97 -29.13 2.59 -29.78
C ALA A 97 -27.62 2.42 -30.07
N ILE A 98 -27.27 1.70 -31.14
CA ILE A 98 -25.88 1.53 -31.57
C ILE A 98 -25.26 2.90 -31.89
N LEU A 99 -25.94 3.72 -32.69
CA LEU A 99 -25.43 5.03 -33.12
C LEU A 99 -25.24 6.00 -31.95
N GLN A 100 -26.14 5.96 -30.97
CA GLN A 100 -26.04 6.77 -29.75
C GLN A 100 -24.73 6.45 -28.99
N VAL A 101 -24.44 5.17 -28.76
CA VAL A 101 -23.21 4.75 -28.06
C VAL A 101 -21.96 5.03 -28.90
N VAL A 102 -22.02 4.80 -30.23
CA VAL A 102 -20.92 5.15 -31.15
C VAL A 102 -20.53 6.62 -31.02
N SER A 103 -21.51 7.53 -30.97
CA SER A 103 -21.27 8.95 -30.78
C SER A 103 -20.66 9.28 -29.40
N GLN A 104 -21.10 8.60 -28.34
CA GLN A 104 -20.56 8.80 -26.98
C GLN A 104 -19.09 8.36 -26.87
N VAL A 105 -18.76 7.17 -27.40
CA VAL A 105 -17.38 6.66 -27.43
C VAL A 105 -16.48 7.58 -28.24
N ALA A 106 -16.97 8.09 -29.38
CA ALA A 106 -16.24 9.02 -30.23
C ALA A 106 -15.84 10.33 -29.52
N ASN A 107 -16.67 10.81 -28.58
CA ASN A 107 -16.36 11.99 -27.76
C ASN A 107 -15.27 11.70 -26.71
N HIS A 108 -15.25 10.48 -26.15
CA HIS A 108 -14.20 10.04 -25.22
C HIS A 108 -12.84 9.85 -25.92
N ASP A 109 -12.82 9.37 -27.18
CA ASP A 109 -11.60 9.25 -27.99
C ASP A 109 -10.89 10.58 -28.25
N ALA A 110 -11.64 11.68 -28.39
CA ALA A 110 -11.10 13.00 -28.69
C ALA A 110 -10.31 13.62 -27.52
N LEU A 111 -10.66 13.22 -26.29
CA LEU A 111 -10.07 13.75 -25.05
C LEU A 111 -8.85 12.96 -24.56
N ALA A 112 -8.53 11.83 -25.20
CA ALA A 112 -7.49 10.88 -24.80
C ALA A 112 -6.06 11.46 -24.80
N HIS A 113 -5.86 12.66 -25.35
CA HIS A 113 -4.55 13.31 -25.49
C HIS A 113 -3.86 13.68 -24.16
N TYR A 114 -4.60 13.82 -23.05
CA TYR A 114 -4.11 14.55 -21.88
C TYR A 114 -3.71 13.73 -20.63
N VAL A 115 -4.08 12.45 -20.45
CA VAL A 115 -3.77 11.74 -19.19
C VAL A 115 -3.65 10.22 -19.37
N ARG A 116 -2.57 9.62 -18.84
CA ARG A 116 -2.41 8.16 -18.59
C ARG A 116 -3.27 7.71 -17.40
N ASP A 117 -4.59 7.83 -17.50
CA ASP A 117 -5.52 7.51 -16.42
C ASP A 117 -6.30 6.23 -16.72
N ASN A 118 -6.18 5.22 -15.84
CA ASN A 118 -6.95 3.98 -15.89
C ASN A 118 -8.48 4.24 -15.85
N SER A 119 -8.91 5.40 -15.33
CA SER A 119 -10.32 5.81 -15.27
C SER A 119 -11.00 5.98 -16.63
N ARG A 120 -10.24 6.26 -17.70
CA ARG A 120 -10.80 6.47 -19.06
C ARG A 120 -10.95 5.19 -19.84
N LEU A 121 -9.96 4.29 -19.74
CA LEU A 121 -10.12 2.91 -20.18
C LEU A 121 -11.35 2.31 -19.49
N GLN A 122 -11.53 2.55 -18.18
CA GLN A 122 -12.73 2.15 -17.43
C GLN A 122 -14.03 2.72 -18.00
N LYS A 123 -14.09 3.99 -18.40
CA LYS A 123 -15.30 4.55 -19.05
C LYS A 123 -15.58 3.93 -20.41
N ILE A 124 -14.55 3.64 -21.21
CA ILE A 124 -14.73 2.92 -22.47
C ILE A 124 -15.19 1.48 -22.19
N PHE A 125 -14.65 0.82 -21.15
CA PHE A 125 -15.12 -0.49 -20.67
C PHE A 125 -16.59 -0.45 -20.24
N ASP A 126 -17.01 0.56 -19.48
CA ASP A 126 -18.41 0.72 -19.05
C ASP A 126 -19.35 0.88 -20.26
N LEU A 127 -18.92 1.64 -21.28
CA LEU A 127 -19.65 1.75 -22.55
C LEU A 127 -19.68 0.41 -23.32
N MET A 128 -18.62 -0.40 -23.26
CA MET A 128 -18.61 -1.75 -23.85
C MET A 128 -19.61 -2.70 -23.22
N VAL A 129 -19.80 -2.64 -21.89
CA VAL A 129 -20.80 -3.47 -21.19
C VAL A 129 -22.22 -3.08 -21.61
N SER A 130 -22.44 -1.81 -21.93
CA SER A 130 -23.75 -1.33 -22.36
C SER A 130 -24.09 -1.70 -23.81
N GLU A 131 -23.12 -1.68 -24.74
CA GLU A 131 -23.34 -2.04 -26.14
C GLU A 131 -22.01 -2.39 -26.85
N VAL A 132 -21.70 -3.69 -26.92
CA VAL A 132 -20.45 -4.18 -27.55
C VAL A 132 -20.40 -3.91 -29.06
N ARG A 133 -21.56 -3.82 -29.74
CA ARG A 133 -21.64 -3.58 -31.19
C ARG A 133 -21.10 -2.20 -31.57
N ALA A 134 -21.36 -1.19 -30.73
CA ALA A 134 -20.83 0.15 -30.95
C ALA A 134 -19.30 0.18 -30.91
N VAL A 135 -18.68 -0.62 -30.05
CA VAL A 135 -17.22 -0.74 -29.94
C VAL A 135 -16.63 -1.33 -31.21
N LEU A 136 -17.27 -2.35 -31.80
CA LEU A 136 -16.85 -2.96 -33.05
C LEU A 136 -16.83 -1.94 -34.19
N VAL A 137 -17.87 -1.11 -34.30
CA VAL A 137 -17.93 -0.01 -35.28
C VAL A 137 -16.77 0.98 -35.06
N ARG A 138 -16.44 1.32 -33.80
CA ARG A 138 -15.31 2.21 -33.49
C ARG A 138 -13.96 1.57 -33.80
N CYS A 139 -13.79 0.28 -33.56
CA CYS A 139 -12.59 -0.47 -33.93
C CYS A 139 -12.40 -0.50 -35.45
N ALA A 140 -13.48 -0.72 -36.21
CA ALA A 140 -13.45 -0.69 -37.68
C ALA A 140 -13.10 0.70 -38.20
N ASN A 141 -13.72 1.75 -37.64
CA ASN A 141 -13.34 3.13 -37.93
C ASN A 141 -11.86 3.40 -37.64
N ARG A 142 -11.36 2.95 -36.48
CA ARG A 142 -9.96 3.14 -36.12
C ARG A 142 -9.01 2.45 -37.09
N LEU A 143 -9.33 1.24 -37.53
CA LEU A 143 -8.55 0.51 -38.52
C LEU A 143 -8.55 1.22 -39.88
N ALA A 144 -9.69 1.74 -40.33
CA ALA A 144 -9.78 2.57 -41.54
C ALA A 144 -8.92 3.84 -41.42
N ASP A 145 -8.96 4.52 -40.28
CA ASP A 145 -8.13 5.71 -40.02
C ASP A 145 -6.63 5.39 -40.06
N LEU A 146 -6.22 4.22 -39.56
CA LEU A 146 -4.82 3.75 -39.66
C LEU A 146 -4.43 3.36 -41.10
N ARG A 147 -5.37 2.88 -41.91
CA ARG A 147 -5.14 2.61 -43.34
C ARG A 147 -4.97 3.92 -44.11
N ASP A 148 -5.76 4.95 -43.81
CA ASP A 148 -5.69 6.30 -44.41
C ASP A 148 -4.96 7.33 -43.52
N ILE A 149 -3.83 6.93 -42.91
CA ILE A 149 -3.07 7.75 -41.96
C ILE A 149 -2.67 9.13 -42.50
N ASP A 150 -2.51 9.25 -43.82
CA ASP A 150 -2.10 10.47 -44.51
C ASP A 150 -3.17 11.58 -44.46
N ALA A 151 -4.41 11.23 -44.09
CA ALA A 151 -5.44 12.20 -43.76
C ALA A 151 -5.17 12.96 -42.45
N PHE A 152 -4.22 12.52 -41.63
CA PHE A 152 -3.90 13.12 -40.33
C PHE A 152 -2.49 13.74 -40.33
N LYS A 153 -2.36 14.93 -39.73
CA LYS A 153 -1.08 15.67 -39.65
C LYS A 153 -0.69 16.00 -38.21
N GLY A 154 0.62 16.15 -37.98
CA GLY A 154 1.19 16.61 -36.71
C GLY A 154 0.69 15.82 -35.50
N GLU A 155 0.12 16.55 -34.54
CA GLU A 155 -0.37 16.04 -33.27
C GLU A 155 -1.54 15.05 -33.42
N GLN A 156 -2.44 15.25 -34.39
CA GLN A 156 -3.56 14.35 -34.64
C GLN A 156 -3.08 12.95 -35.03
N ARG A 157 -2.05 12.87 -35.87
CA ARG A 157 -1.43 11.59 -36.27
C ARG A 157 -0.77 10.89 -35.09
N ARG A 158 -0.04 11.62 -34.23
CA ARG A 158 0.60 11.06 -33.05
C ARG A 158 -0.43 10.52 -32.06
N SER A 159 -1.52 11.27 -31.84
CA SER A 159 -2.64 10.85 -31.00
C SER A 159 -3.33 9.60 -31.53
N LEU A 160 -3.60 9.55 -32.85
CA LEU A 160 -4.22 8.40 -33.48
C LEU A 160 -3.41 7.12 -33.24
N LEU A 161 -2.09 7.17 -33.47
CA LEU A 161 -1.19 6.04 -33.26
C LEU A 161 -1.13 5.60 -31.79
N LEU A 162 -1.00 6.56 -30.87
CA LEU A 162 -0.92 6.29 -29.43
C LEU A 162 -2.23 5.68 -28.91
N ASN A 163 -3.37 6.29 -29.22
CA ASN A 163 -4.68 5.80 -28.78
C ASN A 163 -4.97 4.41 -29.36
N SER A 164 -4.60 4.16 -30.61
CA SER A 164 -4.77 2.83 -31.21
C SER A 164 -4.00 1.76 -30.43
N GLU A 165 -2.78 2.09 -29.98
CA GLU A 165 -1.89 1.19 -29.27
C GLU A 165 -2.28 0.99 -27.79
N GLU A 166 -2.57 2.08 -27.06
CA GLU A 166 -2.83 2.04 -25.62
C GLU A 166 -4.31 1.76 -25.28
N VAL A 167 -5.24 2.01 -26.20
CA VAL A 167 -6.68 1.84 -25.98
C VAL A 167 -7.24 0.69 -26.82
N TYR A 168 -7.11 0.77 -28.15
CA TYR A 168 -7.81 -0.18 -29.03
C TYR A 168 -7.19 -1.58 -29.03
N LEU A 169 -5.86 -1.71 -29.01
CA LEU A 169 -5.24 -3.04 -28.96
C LEU A 169 -5.61 -3.83 -27.67
N PRO A 170 -5.60 -3.23 -26.46
CA PRO A 170 -6.10 -3.90 -25.25
C PRO A 170 -7.60 -4.24 -25.32
N LEU A 171 -8.43 -3.36 -25.88
CA LEU A 171 -9.86 -3.62 -26.04
C LEU A 171 -10.11 -4.83 -26.95
N LEU A 172 -9.46 -4.88 -28.11
CA LEU A 172 -9.55 -6.01 -29.04
C LEU A 172 -9.08 -7.32 -28.41
N GLU A 173 -8.02 -7.28 -27.59
CA GLU A 173 -7.58 -8.46 -26.82
C GLU A 173 -8.62 -8.92 -25.82
N ARG A 174 -9.25 -7.98 -25.10
CA ARG A 174 -10.29 -8.32 -24.14
C ARG A 174 -11.50 -8.93 -24.82
N LEU A 175 -11.93 -8.37 -25.95
CA LEU A 175 -13.04 -8.88 -26.79
C LEU A 175 -12.73 -10.22 -27.48
N GLY A 176 -11.53 -10.78 -27.31
CA GLY A 176 -11.12 -12.02 -27.96
C GLY A 176 -10.92 -11.89 -29.47
N LEU A 177 -10.86 -10.68 -30.01
CA LEU A 177 -10.77 -10.39 -31.45
C LEU A 177 -9.32 -10.44 -31.93
N TRP A 178 -8.74 -11.63 -31.87
CA TRP A 178 -7.30 -11.80 -32.10
C TRP A 178 -6.88 -11.41 -33.52
N GLU A 179 -7.65 -11.79 -34.54
CA GLU A 179 -7.31 -11.48 -35.93
C GLU A 179 -7.33 -9.97 -36.20
N VAL A 180 -8.37 -9.29 -35.72
CA VAL A 180 -8.50 -7.83 -35.82
C VAL A 180 -7.38 -7.11 -35.06
N ARG A 181 -7.05 -7.59 -33.85
CA ARG A 181 -5.94 -7.06 -33.06
C ARG A 181 -4.62 -7.15 -33.82
N VAL A 182 -4.32 -8.34 -34.37
CA VAL A 182 -3.07 -8.58 -35.09
C VAL A 182 -2.98 -7.71 -36.34
N GLU A 183 -4.08 -7.54 -37.08
CA GLU A 183 -4.13 -6.66 -38.24
C GLU A 183 -3.82 -5.19 -37.86
N MET A 184 -4.49 -4.68 -36.81
CA MET A 184 -4.27 -3.33 -36.32
C MET A 184 -2.83 -3.14 -35.80
N GLU A 185 -2.30 -4.13 -35.10
CA GLU A 185 -0.93 -4.12 -34.57
C GLU A 185 0.12 -4.12 -35.69
N ASP A 186 -0.04 -4.96 -36.72
CA ASP A 186 0.83 -4.97 -37.90
C ASP A 186 0.80 -3.61 -38.61
N ARG A 187 -0.38 -2.99 -38.73
CA ARG A 187 -0.51 -1.67 -39.33
C ARG A 187 0.19 -0.60 -38.50
N LEU A 188 0.02 -0.62 -37.17
CA LEU A 188 0.71 0.29 -36.26
C LEU A 188 2.23 0.14 -36.36
N PHE A 189 2.73 -1.09 -36.40
CA PHE A 189 4.15 -1.37 -36.54
C PHE A 189 4.69 -0.85 -37.89
N GLN A 190 3.96 -1.09 -38.99
CA GLN A 190 4.30 -0.55 -40.31
C GLN A 190 4.38 0.98 -40.31
N LEU A 191 3.49 1.66 -39.58
CA LEU A 191 3.44 3.12 -39.53
C LEU A 191 4.51 3.74 -38.61
N ARG A 192 4.85 3.07 -37.51
CA ARG A 192 5.84 3.52 -36.51
C ARG A 192 7.27 3.26 -36.95
N ALA A 193 7.52 2.11 -37.57
CA ALA A 193 8.86 1.63 -37.92
C ALA A 193 8.85 0.92 -39.29
N PRO A 194 8.61 1.67 -40.40
CA PRO A 194 8.41 1.09 -41.73
C PRO A 194 9.60 0.26 -42.23
N GLU A 195 10.82 0.72 -41.96
CA GLU A 195 12.03 0.01 -42.37
C GLU A 195 12.18 -1.32 -41.64
N ARG A 196 11.96 -1.34 -40.32
CA ARG A 196 12.00 -2.56 -39.49
C ARG A 196 10.90 -3.53 -39.89
N TYR A 197 9.68 -3.05 -40.12
CA TYR A 197 8.58 -3.86 -40.64
C TYR A 197 8.95 -4.52 -41.98
N ALA A 198 9.49 -3.74 -42.93
CA ALA A 198 9.92 -4.25 -44.24
C ALA A 198 11.07 -5.26 -44.12
N ALA A 199 11.98 -5.05 -43.18
CA ALA A 199 13.08 -5.96 -42.88
C ALA A 199 12.56 -7.32 -42.35
N ILE A 200 11.70 -7.30 -41.32
CA ILE A 200 11.11 -8.52 -40.74
C ILE A 200 10.21 -9.24 -41.74
N ARG A 201 9.44 -8.51 -42.56
CA ARG A 201 8.63 -9.09 -43.62
C ARG A 201 9.49 -9.84 -44.65
N ARG A 202 10.60 -9.24 -45.09
CA ARG A 202 11.56 -9.89 -46.01
C ARG A 202 12.19 -11.13 -45.38
N TRP A 203 12.67 -11.02 -44.14
CA TRP A 203 13.23 -12.12 -43.38
C TRP A 203 12.23 -13.28 -43.27
N ARG A 204 10.99 -13.01 -42.86
CA ARG A 204 9.91 -14.01 -42.75
C ARG A 204 9.71 -14.71 -44.09
N SER A 205 9.54 -13.97 -45.18
CA SER A 205 9.35 -14.56 -46.52
C SER A 205 10.54 -15.40 -46.98
N GLN A 206 11.76 -15.02 -46.63
CA GLN A 206 12.97 -15.79 -46.94
C GLN A 206 13.01 -17.09 -46.12
N GLN A 207 12.78 -17.02 -44.80
CA GLN A 207 12.80 -18.21 -43.93
C GLN A 207 11.68 -19.20 -44.29
N MET A 208 10.49 -18.71 -44.65
CA MET A 208 9.40 -19.56 -45.16
C MET A 208 9.82 -20.39 -46.39
N ARG A 209 10.68 -19.84 -47.26
CA ARG A 209 11.19 -20.57 -48.43
C ARG A 209 12.30 -21.55 -48.06
N LEU A 210 13.21 -21.14 -47.17
CA LEU A 210 14.35 -21.96 -46.75
C LEU A 210 13.94 -23.17 -45.91
N GLN A 211 12.88 -23.03 -45.11
CA GLN A 211 12.41 -24.05 -44.17
C GLN A 211 11.18 -24.83 -44.71
N ALA A 212 10.79 -24.62 -45.97
CA ALA A 212 9.55 -25.18 -46.52
C ALA A 212 9.52 -26.71 -46.42
N ASP A 213 10.58 -27.38 -46.86
CA ASP A 213 10.68 -28.84 -46.86
C ASP A 213 10.74 -29.40 -45.43
N ASP A 214 11.46 -28.74 -44.52
CA ASP A 214 11.56 -29.14 -43.10
C ASP A 214 10.21 -29.00 -42.36
N ILE A 215 9.48 -27.92 -42.64
CA ILE A 215 8.15 -27.66 -42.05
C ILE A 215 7.13 -28.68 -42.57
N GLU A 216 7.17 -29.01 -43.86
CA GLU A 216 6.28 -30.01 -44.45
C GLU A 216 6.60 -31.41 -43.92
N ALA A 217 7.88 -31.78 -43.82
CA ALA A 217 8.28 -33.05 -43.21
C ALA A 217 7.88 -33.14 -41.72
N TRP A 218 7.95 -32.03 -40.98
CA TRP A 218 7.45 -31.95 -39.61
C TRP A 218 5.93 -32.14 -39.54
N LYS A 219 5.18 -31.46 -40.41
CA LYS A 219 3.72 -31.59 -40.49
C LYS A 219 3.32 -33.04 -40.76
N GLN A 220 3.92 -33.68 -41.75
CA GLN A 220 3.65 -35.09 -42.10
C GLN A 220 3.97 -36.02 -40.93
N ARG A 221 5.08 -35.82 -40.23
CA ARG A 221 5.44 -36.61 -39.03
C ARG A 221 4.38 -36.52 -37.93
N VAL A 222 3.82 -35.32 -37.70
CA VAL A 222 2.74 -35.13 -36.70
C VAL A 222 1.45 -35.82 -37.19
N GLU A 223 1.11 -35.69 -38.47
CA GLU A 223 -0.06 -36.36 -39.05
C GLU A 223 0.04 -37.89 -38.94
N GLU A 224 1.20 -38.47 -39.23
CA GLU A 224 1.48 -39.91 -39.08
C GLU A 224 1.33 -40.38 -37.62
N ALA A 225 1.89 -39.64 -36.65
CA ALA A 225 1.77 -39.97 -35.23
C ALA A 225 0.31 -39.92 -34.74
N LEU A 226 -0.46 -38.92 -35.21
CA LEU A 226 -1.90 -38.82 -34.94
C LEU A 226 -2.67 -39.97 -35.62
N SER A 227 -2.21 -40.44 -36.77
CA SER A 227 -2.79 -41.56 -37.52
C SER A 227 -2.67 -42.88 -36.76
N HIS A 228 -1.50 -43.16 -36.17
CA HIS A 228 -1.30 -44.34 -35.33
C HIS A 228 -2.25 -44.42 -34.13
N HIS A 229 -2.71 -43.26 -33.65
CA HIS A 229 -3.66 -43.12 -32.55
C HIS A 229 -5.13 -43.05 -33.00
N GLY A 230 -5.40 -43.23 -34.30
CA GLY A 230 -6.75 -43.17 -34.87
C GLY A 230 -7.38 -41.77 -34.84
N LEU A 231 -6.56 -40.71 -34.72
CA LEU A 231 -7.01 -39.32 -34.70
C LEU A 231 -6.98 -38.68 -36.09
N TRP A 232 -6.06 -39.09 -36.96
CA TRP A 232 -5.93 -38.56 -38.33
C TRP A 232 -6.04 -39.67 -39.40
N PRO A 233 -6.73 -39.44 -40.53
CA PRO A 233 -7.58 -38.28 -40.83
C PRO A 233 -8.95 -38.38 -40.14
N GLY A 234 -9.55 -37.25 -39.79
CA GLY A 234 -10.99 -37.16 -39.49
C GLY A 234 -11.37 -36.79 -38.05
N ARG A 235 -10.49 -36.93 -37.05
CA ARG A 235 -10.72 -36.43 -35.67
C ARG A 235 -9.79 -35.30 -35.23
N ALA A 236 -8.67 -35.16 -35.93
CA ALA A 236 -7.71 -34.08 -35.78
C ALA A 236 -7.26 -33.57 -37.14
N GLU A 237 -6.88 -32.30 -37.21
CA GLU A 237 -6.27 -31.63 -38.36
C GLU A 237 -5.01 -30.88 -37.90
N VAL A 238 -3.97 -30.85 -38.73
CA VAL A 238 -2.70 -30.19 -38.43
C VAL A 238 -2.50 -29.00 -39.36
N GLU A 239 -2.26 -27.83 -38.79
CA GLU A 239 -2.02 -26.59 -39.53
C GLU A 239 -0.72 -25.92 -39.06
N ILE A 240 0.01 -25.31 -39.99
CA ILE A 240 1.16 -24.46 -39.69
C ILE A 240 0.74 -22.99 -39.78
N VAL A 241 0.70 -22.31 -38.64
CA VAL A 241 0.30 -20.91 -38.53
C VAL A 241 1.54 -20.03 -38.41
N TYR A 242 1.83 -19.27 -39.47
CA TYR A 242 2.94 -18.31 -39.47
C TYR A 242 2.59 -17.04 -38.71
N ARG A 243 3.51 -16.56 -37.88
CA ARG A 243 3.32 -15.32 -37.13
C ARG A 243 3.42 -14.09 -38.02
N HIS A 244 2.65 -13.08 -37.66
CA HIS A 244 2.71 -11.76 -38.26
C HIS A 244 3.97 -10.98 -37.86
N PRO A 245 4.50 -10.07 -38.72
CA PRO A 245 5.68 -9.28 -38.43
C PRO A 245 5.67 -8.57 -37.06
N ALA A 246 4.57 -7.96 -36.64
CA ALA A 246 4.49 -7.30 -35.34
C ALA A 246 4.58 -8.30 -34.17
N SER A 247 3.95 -9.47 -34.31
CA SER A 247 4.07 -10.56 -33.33
C SER A 247 5.49 -11.13 -33.23
N ILE A 248 6.20 -11.24 -34.37
CA ILE A 248 7.61 -11.65 -34.41
C ILE A 248 8.46 -10.59 -33.71
N PHE A 249 8.28 -9.32 -34.06
CA PHE A 249 8.99 -8.18 -33.48
C PHE A 249 8.79 -8.10 -31.96
N ARG A 250 7.56 -8.14 -31.47
CA ARG A 250 7.24 -8.08 -30.04
C ARG A 250 7.90 -9.21 -29.25
N LYS A 251 7.87 -10.43 -29.77
CA LYS A 251 8.47 -11.59 -29.07
C LYS A 251 9.99 -11.55 -29.07
N HIS A 252 10.60 -11.03 -30.13
CA HIS A 252 12.06 -10.84 -30.20
C HIS A 252 12.57 -9.70 -29.32
N LEU A 253 11.86 -8.57 -29.28
CA LEU A 253 12.15 -7.45 -28.39
C LEU A 253 12.14 -7.82 -26.91
N SER A 254 11.25 -8.74 -26.51
CA SER A 254 11.20 -9.22 -25.11
C SER A 254 12.44 -10.02 -24.70
N THR A 255 13.28 -10.43 -25.66
CA THR A 255 14.43 -11.31 -25.45
C THR A 255 15.77 -10.71 -25.90
N LEU A 256 15.82 -9.52 -26.50
CA LEU A 256 17.04 -8.91 -27.07
C LEU A 256 17.25 -7.46 -26.59
N PRO A 257 18.51 -6.97 -26.48
CA PRO A 257 18.82 -5.58 -26.15
C PRO A 257 18.26 -4.59 -27.18
N GLN A 258 17.90 -3.38 -26.75
CA GLN A 258 17.14 -2.39 -27.55
C GLN A 258 17.85 -1.85 -28.83
N ASN A 259 19.10 -2.23 -29.09
CA ASN A 259 19.95 -1.66 -30.16
C ASN A 259 20.30 -2.64 -31.30
N VAL A 260 19.61 -3.77 -31.44
CA VAL A 260 19.91 -4.72 -32.52
C VAL A 260 19.11 -4.40 -33.78
N GLU A 261 19.77 -3.81 -34.78
CA GLU A 261 19.25 -3.67 -36.16
C GLU A 261 19.53 -4.91 -37.02
N ASP A 262 20.35 -5.84 -36.53
CA ASP A 262 20.73 -7.05 -37.24
C ASP A 262 19.66 -8.16 -37.13
N LEU A 263 19.05 -8.49 -38.28
CA LEU A 263 18.05 -9.56 -38.41
C LEU A 263 18.64 -10.98 -38.23
N SER A 264 19.96 -11.14 -38.21
CA SER A 264 20.63 -12.43 -38.00
C SER A 264 20.33 -13.07 -36.64
N GLN A 265 19.90 -12.26 -35.67
CA GLN A 265 19.59 -12.68 -34.29
C GLN A 265 18.14 -13.15 -34.11
N LEU A 266 17.32 -13.12 -35.16
CA LEU A 266 15.94 -13.60 -35.10
C LEU A 266 15.91 -15.14 -35.05
N ASP A 267 15.58 -15.67 -33.89
CA ASP A 267 15.28 -17.09 -33.65
C ASP A 267 14.05 -17.59 -34.45
N LEU A 268 14.27 -18.66 -35.21
CA LEU A 268 13.27 -19.38 -36.02
C LEU A 268 12.10 -19.93 -35.19
N ARG A 269 12.27 -20.16 -33.89
CA ARG A 269 11.21 -20.67 -33.00
C ARG A 269 9.99 -19.75 -32.88
N TYR A 270 10.13 -18.49 -33.30
CA TYR A 270 9.04 -17.51 -33.31
C TYR A 270 8.43 -17.33 -34.71
N LEU A 271 8.89 -18.06 -35.73
CA LEU A 271 8.38 -17.94 -37.10
C LEU A 271 6.95 -18.48 -37.23
N PHE A 272 6.67 -19.65 -36.65
CA PHE A 272 5.38 -20.31 -36.77
C PHE A 272 4.96 -21.05 -35.48
N THR A 273 3.73 -21.52 -35.45
CA THR A 273 3.20 -22.50 -34.51
C THR A 273 2.51 -23.63 -35.26
N THR A 274 2.64 -24.85 -34.77
CA THR A 274 1.86 -25.99 -35.25
C THR A 274 0.58 -26.08 -34.44
N ASP A 275 -0.56 -25.85 -35.08
CA ASP A 275 -1.87 -25.95 -34.43
C ASP A 275 -2.50 -27.30 -34.78
N VAL A 276 -2.85 -28.09 -33.76
CA VAL A 276 -3.58 -29.35 -33.89
C VAL A 276 -5.02 -29.12 -33.46
N ILE A 277 -5.94 -29.19 -34.41
CA ILE A 277 -7.35 -28.87 -34.22
C ILE A 277 -8.11 -30.19 -34.08
N THR A 278 -8.80 -30.37 -32.96
CA THR A 278 -9.48 -31.62 -32.61
C THR A 278 -10.99 -31.43 -32.51
N HIS A 279 -11.77 -32.51 -32.55
CA HIS A 279 -13.22 -32.42 -32.31
C HIS A 279 -13.58 -32.30 -30.83
N THR A 280 -12.80 -32.93 -29.96
CA THR A 280 -13.12 -33.05 -28.53
C THR A 280 -11.90 -32.73 -27.66
N VAL A 281 -12.14 -32.33 -26.42
CA VAL A 281 -11.05 -32.07 -25.46
C VAL A 281 -10.28 -33.36 -25.14
N ALA A 282 -10.96 -34.51 -25.09
CA ALA A 282 -10.31 -35.81 -24.93
C ALA A 282 -9.33 -36.11 -26.08
N ASP A 283 -9.73 -35.80 -27.32
CA ASP A 283 -8.87 -35.95 -28.50
C ASP A 283 -7.65 -35.03 -28.44
N ALA A 284 -7.77 -33.83 -27.85
CA ALA A 284 -6.62 -32.95 -27.66
C ALA A 284 -5.58 -33.52 -26.69
N TYR A 285 -5.99 -34.20 -25.60
CA TYR A 285 -5.04 -34.87 -24.70
C TYR A 285 -4.43 -36.14 -25.33
N LEU A 286 -5.21 -36.89 -26.12
CA LEU A 286 -4.67 -38.02 -26.89
C LEU A 286 -3.65 -37.54 -27.94
N ALA A 287 -3.98 -36.46 -28.65
CA ALA A 287 -3.10 -35.83 -29.62
C ALA A 287 -1.81 -35.29 -28.98
N LEU A 288 -1.88 -34.81 -27.73
CA LEU A 288 -0.68 -34.38 -26.98
C LEU A 288 0.30 -35.55 -26.82
N GLY A 289 -0.21 -36.74 -26.47
CA GLY A 289 0.58 -37.96 -26.38
C GLY A 289 1.25 -38.30 -27.71
N ALA A 290 0.47 -38.33 -28.80
CA ALA A 290 0.98 -38.59 -30.14
C ALA A 290 2.06 -37.58 -30.58
N VAL A 291 1.86 -36.29 -30.28
CA VAL A 291 2.86 -35.24 -30.58
C VAL A 291 4.15 -35.41 -29.77
N HIS A 292 4.07 -35.89 -28.53
CA HIS A 292 5.24 -36.18 -27.69
C HIS A 292 6.04 -37.40 -28.17
N GLU A 293 5.46 -38.26 -29.01
CA GLU A 293 6.21 -39.34 -29.69
C GLU A 293 7.08 -38.81 -30.84
N CYS A 294 6.72 -37.66 -31.42
CA CYS A 294 7.49 -37.07 -32.51
C CYS A 294 8.85 -36.49 -32.09
N GLY A 295 9.09 -36.29 -30.79
CA GLY A 295 10.34 -35.77 -30.24
C GLY A 295 10.27 -35.43 -28.75
N ALA A 296 11.42 -35.17 -28.13
CA ALA A 296 11.49 -34.89 -26.69
C ALA A 296 10.78 -33.56 -26.34
N PRO A 297 9.93 -33.53 -25.29
CA PRO A 297 9.29 -32.30 -24.84
C PRO A 297 10.33 -31.32 -24.25
N GLY A 298 10.22 -30.04 -24.61
CA GLY A 298 11.13 -29.00 -24.11
C GLY A 298 10.95 -28.74 -22.60
N MET A 299 12.05 -28.53 -21.87
CA MET A 299 12.05 -28.22 -20.43
C MET A 299 11.07 -27.08 -20.08
N ALA A 300 10.19 -27.30 -19.10
CA ALA A 300 9.20 -26.34 -18.59
C ALA A 300 8.19 -25.76 -19.62
N SER A 301 7.91 -26.46 -20.72
CA SER A 301 7.15 -25.90 -21.85
C SER A 301 5.66 -26.23 -21.93
N PHE A 302 5.17 -27.21 -21.16
CA PHE A 302 3.75 -27.60 -21.19
C PHE A 302 2.86 -26.64 -20.38
N ARG A 303 1.76 -26.18 -20.97
CA ARG A 303 0.73 -25.38 -20.32
C ARG A 303 -0.66 -25.83 -20.76
N ASP A 304 -1.48 -26.17 -19.77
CA ASP A 304 -2.86 -26.59 -19.94
C ASP A 304 -3.82 -25.42 -19.72
N TYR A 305 -4.25 -24.78 -20.81
CA TYR A 305 -5.24 -23.71 -20.76
C TYR A 305 -6.69 -24.22 -20.87
N PHE A 306 -6.94 -25.54 -20.92
CA PHE A 306 -8.31 -26.06 -20.72
C PHE A 306 -8.69 -26.01 -19.25
N ALA A 307 -7.75 -26.34 -18.36
CA ALA A 307 -7.94 -26.24 -16.92
C ALA A 307 -8.03 -24.79 -16.43
N GLN A 308 -7.21 -23.90 -17.02
CA GLN A 308 -7.14 -22.48 -16.69
C GLN A 308 -7.21 -21.62 -17.98
N PRO A 309 -8.43 -21.43 -18.54
CA PRO A 309 -8.59 -20.61 -19.73
C PRO A 309 -8.21 -19.15 -19.47
N LYS A 310 -7.78 -18.45 -20.50
CA LYS A 310 -7.52 -17.01 -20.42
C LYS A 310 -8.82 -16.21 -20.48
N ASN A 311 -8.78 -15.02 -19.91
CA ASN A 311 -9.92 -14.07 -19.90
C ASN A 311 -10.37 -13.61 -21.29
N ASN A 312 -9.56 -13.80 -22.33
CA ASN A 312 -9.89 -13.46 -23.71
C ASN A 312 -10.46 -14.64 -24.52
N GLY A 313 -10.87 -15.72 -23.86
CA GLY A 313 -11.45 -16.90 -24.53
C GLY A 313 -10.41 -17.87 -25.09
N TYR A 314 -9.12 -17.60 -24.95
CA TYR A 314 -8.07 -18.52 -25.39
C TYR A 314 -7.94 -19.74 -24.46
N ALA A 315 -8.12 -20.93 -25.01
CA ALA A 315 -7.91 -22.21 -24.34
C ALA A 315 -7.31 -23.25 -25.31
N ALA A 316 -6.20 -23.89 -24.89
CA ALA A 316 -5.44 -24.87 -25.66
C ALA A 316 -4.44 -25.60 -24.75
N LEU A 317 -3.95 -26.77 -25.17
CA LEU A 317 -2.74 -27.39 -24.65
C LEU A 317 -1.55 -26.86 -25.43
N ASN A 318 -0.64 -26.15 -24.75
CA ASN A 318 0.56 -25.63 -25.38
C ASN A 318 1.76 -26.43 -24.94
N THR A 319 2.57 -26.90 -25.88
CA THR A 319 3.81 -27.63 -25.63
C THR A 319 4.90 -27.20 -26.61
N SER A 320 6.15 -27.54 -26.31
CA SER A 320 7.22 -27.46 -27.30
C SER A 320 7.92 -28.81 -27.47
N ILE A 321 8.24 -29.15 -28.71
CA ILE A 321 8.91 -30.39 -29.10
C ILE A 321 10.28 -30.04 -29.65
N ILE A 322 11.32 -30.67 -29.13
CA ILE A 322 12.69 -30.48 -29.62
C ILE A 322 12.89 -31.39 -30.83
N VAL A 323 13.11 -30.78 -32.00
CA VAL A 323 13.43 -31.47 -33.25
C VAL A 323 14.74 -30.88 -33.78
N ASN A 324 15.75 -31.71 -34.05
CA ASN A 324 17.06 -31.27 -34.52
C ASN A 324 17.69 -30.17 -33.65
N SER A 325 17.55 -30.27 -32.33
CA SER A 325 17.99 -29.27 -31.33
C SER A 325 17.26 -27.92 -31.37
N ALA A 326 16.19 -27.78 -32.16
CA ALA A 326 15.34 -26.59 -32.21
C ALA A 326 13.98 -26.85 -31.55
N PRO A 327 13.48 -25.93 -30.68
CA PRO A 327 12.17 -26.08 -30.06
C PRO A 327 11.05 -25.62 -31.02
N LEU A 328 10.22 -26.56 -31.47
CA LEU A 328 9.00 -26.30 -32.25
C LEU A 328 7.79 -26.17 -31.32
N ARG A 329 6.99 -25.11 -31.49
CA ARG A 329 5.81 -24.88 -30.65
C ARG A 329 4.57 -25.55 -31.24
N VAL A 330 3.88 -26.33 -30.41
CA VAL A 330 2.63 -26.99 -30.76
C VAL A 330 1.50 -26.51 -29.85
N SER A 331 0.34 -26.20 -30.42
CA SER A 331 -0.88 -25.80 -29.72
C SER A 331 -2.01 -26.74 -30.11
N LEU A 332 -2.61 -27.44 -29.15
CA LEU A 332 -3.71 -28.37 -29.40
C LEU A 332 -5.00 -27.80 -28.83
N ARG A 333 -6.05 -27.67 -29.65
CA ARG A 333 -7.34 -27.12 -29.23
C ARG A 333 -8.50 -27.73 -30.01
N THR A 334 -9.72 -27.55 -29.54
CA THR A 334 -10.90 -28.01 -30.28
C THR A 334 -11.31 -27.00 -31.35
N ARG A 335 -12.15 -27.41 -32.31
CA ARG A 335 -12.72 -26.50 -33.33
C ARG A 335 -13.49 -25.33 -32.70
N ALA A 336 -14.32 -25.61 -31.69
CA ALA A 336 -15.08 -24.57 -30.99
C ALA A 336 -14.16 -23.56 -30.27
N LEU A 337 -13.16 -24.06 -29.54
CA LEU A 337 -12.20 -23.20 -28.83
C LEU A 337 -11.26 -22.44 -29.78
N ARG A 338 -11.00 -22.99 -30.97
CA ARG A 338 -10.31 -22.27 -32.04
C ARG A 338 -11.15 -21.09 -32.53
N ALA A 339 -12.41 -21.32 -32.87
CA ALA A 339 -13.32 -20.26 -33.32
C ALA A 339 -13.45 -19.17 -32.25
N LEU A 340 -13.64 -19.54 -30.99
CA LEU A 340 -13.69 -18.58 -29.87
C LEU A 340 -12.40 -17.76 -29.73
N ALA A 341 -11.23 -18.36 -29.91
CA ALA A 341 -9.95 -17.66 -29.80
C ALA A 341 -9.63 -16.73 -30.99
N GLN A 342 -10.25 -16.96 -32.15
CA GLN A 342 -10.07 -16.13 -33.36
C GLN A 342 -11.11 -15.01 -33.43
N GLU A 343 -12.37 -15.35 -33.19
CA GLU A 343 -13.54 -14.50 -33.43
C GLU A 343 -14.08 -13.88 -32.14
N GLY A 344 -13.72 -14.38 -30.96
CA GLY A 344 -14.09 -13.79 -29.67
C GLY A 344 -15.59 -13.53 -29.56
N ILE A 345 -15.96 -12.26 -29.30
CA ILE A 345 -17.36 -11.84 -29.19
C ILE A 345 -18.12 -11.82 -30.53
N LEU A 346 -17.44 -11.87 -31.68
CA LEU A 346 -18.10 -11.96 -33.00
C LEU A 346 -18.66 -13.35 -33.28
N LEU A 347 -18.19 -14.36 -32.54
CA LEU A 347 -18.70 -15.71 -32.67
C LEU A 347 -20.19 -15.73 -32.26
N PRO A 348 -21.12 -16.20 -33.11
CA PRO A 348 -22.57 -16.15 -32.82
C PRO A 348 -22.94 -16.79 -31.48
N GLU A 349 -22.31 -17.92 -31.14
CA GLU A 349 -22.50 -18.61 -29.87
C GLU A 349 -22.03 -17.77 -28.67
N ALA A 350 -20.93 -17.02 -28.83
CA ALA A 350 -20.43 -16.14 -27.78
C ALA A 350 -21.30 -14.90 -27.63
N TYR A 351 -21.77 -14.33 -28.74
CA TYR A 351 -22.70 -13.19 -28.72
C TYR A 351 -24.07 -13.55 -28.13
N ALA A 352 -24.61 -14.72 -28.48
CA ALA A 352 -25.84 -15.25 -27.87
C ALA A 352 -25.68 -15.46 -26.36
N CYS A 353 -24.54 -16.03 -25.94
CA CYS A 353 -24.22 -16.17 -24.51
C CYS A 353 -24.04 -14.79 -23.83
N TRP A 354 -23.53 -13.78 -24.53
CA TRP A 354 -23.45 -12.38 -24.06
C TRP A 354 -24.83 -11.71 -23.93
N ARG A 355 -25.86 -12.19 -24.63
CA ARG A 355 -27.24 -11.69 -24.52
C ARG A 355 -28.10 -12.44 -23.50
N ASP A 356 -27.52 -13.41 -22.77
CA ASP A 356 -28.25 -14.31 -21.87
C ASP A 356 -29.31 -15.18 -22.57
N ASP A 357 -29.18 -15.42 -23.87
CA ASP A 357 -30.17 -16.19 -24.64
C ASP A 357 -30.07 -17.70 -24.36
N CYS A 358 -29.01 -18.37 -24.85
CA CYS A 358 -28.76 -19.79 -24.62
C CYS A 358 -27.26 -20.15 -24.73
N LEU A 359 -26.85 -21.20 -24.02
CA LEU A 359 -25.53 -21.81 -24.21
C LEU A 359 -25.57 -22.73 -25.43
N PRO A 360 -24.53 -22.71 -26.28
CA PRO A 360 -24.44 -23.62 -27.40
C PRO A 360 -24.27 -25.07 -26.92
N ASP A 361 -24.63 -26.03 -27.77
CA ASP A 361 -24.41 -27.47 -27.54
C ASP A 361 -22.93 -27.85 -27.73
N TRP A 362 -22.07 -27.22 -26.93
CA TRP A 362 -20.64 -27.48 -26.85
C TRP A 362 -20.35 -28.43 -25.69
N GLN A 363 -19.14 -29.03 -25.69
CA GLN A 363 -18.73 -29.87 -24.58
C GLN A 363 -18.62 -29.08 -23.26
N PRO A 364 -18.76 -29.71 -22.08
CA PRO A 364 -18.77 -29.00 -20.80
C PRO A 364 -17.55 -28.09 -20.56
N VAL A 365 -16.35 -28.51 -20.98
CA VAL A 365 -15.12 -27.71 -20.86
C VAL A 365 -15.14 -26.48 -21.78
N GLU A 366 -15.69 -26.64 -22.98
CA GLU A 366 -15.83 -25.56 -23.96
C GLU A 366 -16.87 -24.55 -23.50
N GLN A 367 -18.03 -25.01 -23.02
CA GLN A 367 -19.04 -24.16 -22.40
C GLN A 367 -18.51 -23.43 -21.16
N ARG A 368 -17.68 -24.10 -20.33
CA ARG A 368 -17.02 -23.45 -19.19
C ARG A 368 -16.08 -22.35 -19.65
N THR A 369 -15.29 -22.59 -20.69
CA THR A 369 -14.38 -21.60 -21.26
C THR A 369 -15.15 -20.41 -21.85
N LEU A 370 -16.24 -20.67 -22.58
CA LEU A 370 -17.11 -19.63 -23.11
C LEU A 370 -17.72 -18.79 -21.99
N ARG A 371 -18.27 -19.43 -20.95
CA ARG A 371 -18.79 -18.74 -19.77
C ARG A 371 -17.72 -17.91 -19.08
N HIS A 372 -16.52 -18.45 -18.88
CA HIS A 372 -15.39 -17.73 -18.30
C HIS A 372 -15.04 -16.48 -19.12
N PHE A 373 -15.03 -16.60 -20.45
CA PHE A 373 -14.81 -15.47 -21.35
C PHE A 373 -15.91 -14.41 -21.23
N ILE A 374 -17.19 -14.79 -21.35
CA ILE A 374 -18.32 -13.86 -21.23
C ILE A 374 -18.36 -13.21 -19.85
N GLN A 375 -18.08 -13.97 -18.79
CA GLN A 375 -17.98 -13.46 -17.43
C GLN A 375 -16.83 -12.45 -17.32
N ALA A 376 -15.64 -12.77 -17.83
CA ALA A 376 -14.52 -11.82 -17.86
C ALA A 376 -14.80 -10.56 -18.70
N LEU A 377 -15.63 -10.67 -19.75
CA LEU A 377 -16.10 -9.53 -20.54
C LEU A 377 -17.10 -8.66 -19.75
N ARG A 378 -18.10 -9.28 -19.11
CA ARG A 378 -19.19 -8.59 -18.39
C ARG A 378 -18.74 -8.00 -17.07
N HIS A 379 -17.89 -8.73 -16.35
CA HIS A 379 -17.44 -8.31 -15.03
C HIS A 379 -16.45 -7.17 -15.18
N ARG A 380 -16.84 -6.03 -14.59
CA ARG A 380 -15.94 -4.99 -14.12
C ARG A 380 -14.81 -5.70 -13.39
N GLN A 381 -13.56 -5.56 -13.83
CA GLN A 381 -12.44 -6.07 -13.05
C GLN A 381 -12.39 -5.31 -11.72
N ARG A 382 -13.12 -5.82 -10.74
CA ARG A 382 -12.52 -6.18 -9.48
C ARG A 382 -11.94 -7.57 -9.71
N ASP A 383 -10.74 -7.81 -9.21
CA ASP A 383 -10.15 -9.14 -9.23
C ASP A 383 -11.09 -10.06 -8.41
N ASP A 384 -12.04 -10.75 -9.03
CA ASP A 384 -13.01 -11.61 -8.35
C ASP A 384 -12.64 -13.10 -8.56
N LEU A 385 -12.69 -13.89 -7.49
CA LEU A 385 -12.57 -15.34 -7.37
C LEU A 385 -13.90 -16.02 -7.72
N SER A 386 -13.88 -17.04 -8.57
CA SER A 386 -15.04 -17.91 -8.80
C SER A 386 -14.92 -19.19 -7.99
N LEU A 387 -15.87 -19.42 -7.09
CA LEU A 387 -15.88 -20.51 -6.11
C LEU A 387 -17.08 -21.43 -6.35
N PHE A 388 -16.96 -22.69 -5.95
CA PHE A 388 -18.01 -23.70 -6.17
C PHE A 388 -18.58 -24.17 -4.84
N THR A 389 -19.90 -24.38 -4.79
CA THR A 389 -20.54 -25.16 -3.72
C THR A 389 -20.38 -26.67 -4.00
N PRO A 390 -20.55 -27.56 -3.02
CA PRO A 390 -20.51 -29.02 -3.26
C PRO A 390 -21.57 -29.52 -4.24
N ARG A 391 -22.62 -28.73 -4.49
CA ARG A 391 -23.68 -29.02 -5.46
C ARG A 391 -23.36 -28.54 -6.89
N GLY A 392 -22.24 -27.84 -7.07
CA GLY A 392 -21.80 -27.31 -8.37
C GLY A 392 -22.26 -25.88 -8.66
N ASP A 393 -23.00 -25.24 -7.75
CA ASP A 393 -23.39 -23.83 -7.91
C ASP A 393 -22.14 -22.93 -7.78
N MET A 394 -22.00 -21.99 -8.70
CA MET A 394 -20.87 -21.06 -8.74
C MET A 394 -21.21 -19.76 -8.02
N ILE A 395 -20.30 -19.28 -7.18
CA ILE A 395 -20.43 -18.05 -6.40
C ILE A 395 -19.17 -17.22 -6.60
N ASP A 396 -19.33 -15.96 -6.98
CA ASP A 396 -18.22 -15.03 -7.21
C ASP A 396 -17.99 -14.14 -5.98
N LEU A 397 -16.72 -13.95 -5.60
CA LEU A 397 -16.28 -13.11 -4.49
C LEU A 397 -15.01 -12.34 -4.85
N PRO A 398 -14.68 -11.18 -4.25
CA PRO A 398 -13.43 -10.49 -4.54
C PRO A 398 -12.18 -11.26 -4.08
N GLN A 399 -11.04 -10.97 -4.70
CA GLN A 399 -9.74 -11.58 -4.40
C GLN A 399 -9.32 -11.32 -2.96
N GLY A 400 -8.81 -12.37 -2.32
CA GLY A 400 -8.52 -12.39 -0.88
C GLY A 400 -9.75 -12.62 0.00
N ALA A 401 -10.95 -12.87 -0.58
CA ALA A 401 -12.12 -13.27 0.19
C ALA A 401 -11.87 -14.54 1.00
N THR A 402 -12.46 -14.58 2.19
CA THR A 402 -12.30 -15.68 3.14
C THR A 402 -13.48 -16.65 3.09
N VAL A 403 -13.31 -17.81 3.73
CA VAL A 403 -14.39 -18.78 3.96
C VAL A 403 -15.65 -18.14 4.56
N LEU A 404 -15.50 -17.17 5.48
CA LEU A 404 -16.64 -16.44 6.04
C LEU A 404 -17.32 -15.53 5.04
N ASP A 405 -16.56 -14.87 4.17
CA ASP A 405 -17.15 -14.05 3.08
C ASP A 405 -18.05 -14.92 2.19
N PHE A 406 -17.61 -16.14 1.87
CA PHE A 406 -18.41 -17.12 1.12
C PHE A 406 -19.68 -17.56 1.86
N ALA A 407 -19.59 -17.81 3.17
CA ALA A 407 -20.75 -18.19 3.97
C ALA A 407 -21.82 -17.09 4.06
N TYR A 408 -21.40 -15.82 4.17
CA TYR A 408 -22.31 -14.66 4.16
C TYR A 408 -22.86 -14.34 2.76
N GLU A 409 -22.15 -14.73 1.71
CA GLU A 409 -22.61 -14.60 0.32
C GLU A 409 -23.76 -15.57 0.01
N ILE A 410 -23.65 -16.81 0.50
CA ILE A 410 -24.73 -17.80 0.39
C ILE A 410 -26.00 -17.31 1.09
N HIS A 411 -25.89 -16.96 2.38
CA HIS A 411 -27.01 -16.38 3.13
C HIS A 411 -26.53 -15.80 4.46
N THR A 412 -27.18 -14.75 4.94
CA THR A 412 -26.82 -14.10 6.21
C THR A 412 -26.94 -15.04 7.42
N ASP A 413 -27.93 -15.94 7.43
CA ASP A 413 -28.06 -16.97 8.48
C ASP A 413 -27.00 -18.08 8.37
N VAL A 414 -26.56 -18.43 7.15
CA VAL A 414 -25.47 -19.40 6.94
C VAL A 414 -24.17 -18.80 7.47
N GLY A 415 -23.87 -17.54 7.11
CA GLY A 415 -22.74 -16.79 7.63
C GLY A 415 -22.75 -16.68 9.15
N ARG A 416 -23.89 -16.31 9.76
CA ARG A 416 -24.01 -16.21 11.23
C ARG A 416 -23.80 -17.54 11.94
N GLN A 417 -24.33 -18.62 11.38
CA GLN A 417 -24.27 -19.96 11.97
C GLN A 417 -23.05 -20.75 11.49
N THR A 418 -22.04 -20.12 10.88
CA THR A 418 -20.87 -20.86 10.41
C THR A 418 -20.07 -21.44 11.58
N GLY A 419 -19.91 -22.77 11.62
CA GLY A 419 -19.14 -23.50 12.63
C GLY A 419 -17.82 -24.02 12.10
N HIS A 420 -17.88 -24.93 11.13
CA HIS A 420 -16.71 -25.50 10.44
C HIS A 420 -16.83 -25.34 8.94
N ALA A 421 -15.70 -25.37 8.23
CA ALA A 421 -15.66 -25.29 6.79
C ALA A 421 -14.62 -26.23 6.19
N PHE A 422 -14.92 -26.70 5.00
CA PHE A 422 -14.03 -27.54 4.20
C PHE A 422 -13.80 -26.89 2.85
N VAL A 423 -12.54 -26.88 2.40
CA VAL A 423 -12.16 -26.44 1.06
C VAL A 423 -11.55 -27.64 0.34
N ASN A 424 -12.12 -28.02 -0.79
CA ASN A 424 -11.74 -29.20 -1.57
C ASN A 424 -11.68 -30.49 -0.70
N GLY A 425 -12.63 -30.62 0.24
CA GLY A 425 -12.74 -31.76 1.16
C GLY A 425 -11.75 -31.75 2.34
N LYS A 426 -10.93 -30.72 2.50
CA LYS A 426 -10.00 -30.57 3.65
C LYS A 426 -10.53 -29.54 4.65
N PRO A 427 -10.48 -29.82 5.97
CA PRO A 427 -10.90 -28.85 6.98
C PRO A 427 -9.97 -27.64 6.98
N VAL A 428 -10.55 -26.44 6.98
CA VAL A 428 -9.82 -25.17 7.00
C VAL A 428 -10.35 -24.26 8.11
N VAL A 429 -9.56 -23.27 8.49
CA VAL A 429 -9.98 -22.25 9.45
C VAL A 429 -10.85 -21.20 8.74
N LEU A 430 -11.77 -20.58 9.49
CA LEU A 430 -12.79 -19.67 8.92
C LEU A 430 -12.24 -18.38 8.30
N ASN A 431 -10.99 -18.01 8.60
CA ASN A 431 -10.29 -16.85 8.04
C ASN A 431 -9.33 -17.21 6.89
N SER A 432 -9.29 -18.47 6.45
CA SER A 432 -8.48 -18.87 5.30
C SER A 432 -8.96 -18.15 4.03
N GLU A 433 -8.00 -17.63 3.26
CA GLU A 433 -8.26 -17.02 1.95
C GLU A 433 -8.60 -18.11 0.93
N LEU A 434 -9.56 -17.80 0.06
CA LEU A 434 -10.06 -18.70 -0.97
C LEU A 434 -9.36 -18.42 -2.31
N HIS A 435 -9.24 -19.45 -3.14
CA HIS A 435 -8.67 -19.36 -4.49
C HIS A 435 -9.72 -19.71 -5.54
N SER A 436 -9.58 -19.15 -6.74
CA SER A 436 -10.52 -19.42 -7.83
C SER A 436 -10.49 -20.91 -8.19
N GLY A 437 -11.67 -21.53 -8.28
CA GLY A 437 -11.83 -22.96 -8.51
C GLY A 437 -12.01 -23.81 -7.26
N ASP A 438 -11.90 -23.24 -6.07
CA ASP A 438 -12.11 -23.97 -4.81
C ASP A 438 -13.57 -24.38 -4.62
N VAL A 439 -13.79 -25.63 -4.17
CA VAL A 439 -15.09 -26.13 -3.71
C VAL A 439 -15.20 -25.93 -2.20
N VAL A 440 -16.12 -25.09 -1.75
CA VAL A 440 -16.26 -24.69 -0.34
C VAL A 440 -17.54 -25.25 0.27
N GLU A 441 -17.41 -26.04 1.33
CA GLU A 441 -18.50 -26.60 2.10
C GLU A 441 -18.58 -25.95 3.49
N ILE A 442 -19.77 -25.47 3.87
CA ILE A 442 -20.01 -24.81 5.17
C ILE A 442 -20.89 -25.70 6.05
N GLN A 443 -20.41 -26.00 7.25
CA GLN A 443 -21.16 -26.71 8.28
C GLN A 443 -21.72 -25.73 9.31
N LYS A 444 -23.05 -25.74 9.48
CA LYS A 444 -23.75 -24.83 10.40
C LYS A 444 -23.72 -25.33 11.85
N ASP A 445 -23.45 -24.42 12.76
CA ASP A 445 -23.67 -24.54 14.19
C ASP A 445 -24.98 -23.84 14.57
N LEU A 446 -26.02 -24.64 14.81
CA LEU A 446 -27.37 -24.14 15.13
C LEU A 446 -27.46 -23.52 16.53
N SER A 447 -26.48 -23.74 17.40
CA SER A 447 -26.43 -23.12 18.74
C SER A 447 -25.99 -21.65 18.68
N ARG A 448 -25.34 -21.24 17.59
CA ARG A 448 -24.79 -19.90 17.38
C ARG A 448 -25.87 -18.90 16.97
N LYS A 449 -26.36 -18.13 17.94
CA LYS A 449 -27.40 -17.10 17.75
C LYS A 449 -26.87 -15.76 17.18
N TRP A 450 -25.59 -15.45 17.38
CA TRP A 450 -24.97 -14.19 16.98
C TRP A 450 -23.58 -14.43 16.37
N PRO A 451 -23.12 -13.60 15.42
CA PRO A 451 -21.78 -13.72 14.87
C PRO A 451 -20.73 -13.19 15.86
N GLU A 452 -19.47 -13.60 15.75
CA GLU A 452 -18.41 -13.16 16.68
C GLU A 452 -17.81 -11.81 16.28
N PRO A 453 -17.47 -10.92 17.23
CA PRO A 453 -16.84 -9.62 16.93
C PRO A 453 -15.54 -9.74 16.12
N GLN A 454 -14.73 -10.77 16.40
CA GLN A 454 -13.46 -11.01 15.71
C GLN A 454 -13.62 -11.28 14.20
N TRP A 455 -14.81 -11.72 13.76
CA TRP A 455 -15.07 -11.99 12.34
C TRP A 455 -14.98 -10.72 11.48
N LEU A 456 -15.17 -9.52 12.06
CA LEU A 456 -14.99 -8.25 11.35
C LEU A 456 -13.56 -8.03 10.83
N GLY A 457 -12.56 -8.59 11.52
CA GLY A 457 -11.16 -8.54 11.09
C GLY A 457 -10.81 -9.64 10.06
N TRP A 458 -11.67 -10.65 9.90
CA TRP A 458 -11.43 -11.78 9.01
C TRP A 458 -12.12 -11.60 7.66
N VAL A 459 -13.33 -11.03 7.64
CA VAL A 459 -14.08 -10.79 6.41
C VAL A 459 -13.51 -9.63 5.59
N LYS A 460 -13.38 -9.84 4.28
CA LYS A 460 -12.87 -8.83 3.34
C LYS A 460 -13.99 -8.08 2.63
N THR A 461 -15.14 -8.72 2.39
CA THR A 461 -16.26 -8.14 1.65
C THR A 461 -17.05 -7.12 2.48
N SER A 462 -17.55 -6.06 1.83
CA SER A 462 -18.41 -5.07 2.49
C SER A 462 -19.74 -5.69 2.93
N LYS A 463 -20.34 -6.55 2.11
CA LYS A 463 -21.60 -7.23 2.41
C LYS A 463 -21.53 -8.09 3.68
N ALA A 464 -20.49 -8.92 3.84
CA ALA A 464 -20.31 -9.71 5.07
C ALA A 464 -20.00 -8.80 6.27
N ARG A 465 -19.17 -7.78 6.09
CA ARG A 465 -18.84 -6.81 7.15
C ARG A 465 -20.08 -6.07 7.64
N ASP A 466 -20.92 -5.57 6.73
CA ASP A 466 -22.13 -4.82 7.04
C ASP A 466 -23.18 -5.71 7.70
N ALA A 467 -23.35 -6.95 7.22
CA ALA A 467 -24.23 -7.94 7.82
C ALA A 467 -23.80 -8.28 9.27
N ILE A 468 -22.50 -8.55 9.49
CA ILE A 468 -21.96 -8.82 10.82
C ILE A 468 -22.12 -7.59 11.72
N GLN A 469 -21.79 -6.38 11.25
CA GLN A 469 -21.96 -5.15 12.03
C GLN A 469 -23.42 -4.92 12.42
N MET A 470 -24.35 -5.09 11.49
CA MET A 470 -25.79 -4.95 11.75
C MET A 470 -26.26 -5.95 12.81
N GLN A 471 -25.87 -7.22 12.69
CA GLN A 471 -26.24 -8.26 13.65
C GLN A 471 -25.58 -8.04 15.03
N LEU A 472 -24.34 -7.56 15.08
CA LEU A 472 -23.66 -7.18 16.32
C LEU A 472 -24.31 -5.96 16.99
N ARG A 473 -24.83 -5.01 16.22
CA ARG A 473 -25.59 -3.86 16.76
C ARG A 473 -26.93 -4.27 17.36
N GLN A 474 -27.51 -5.37 16.90
CA GLN A 474 -28.77 -5.90 17.43
C GLN A 474 -28.60 -6.72 18.72
N ARG A 475 -27.36 -7.02 19.10
CA ARG A 475 -27.06 -7.67 20.37
C ARG A 475 -27.60 -6.85 21.56
N PRO A 476 -28.11 -7.51 22.62
CA PRO A 476 -28.59 -6.83 23.82
C PRO A 476 -27.56 -5.85 24.40
N GLU A 477 -26.28 -6.22 24.41
CA GLU A 477 -25.21 -5.40 24.97
C GLU A 477 -25.03 -4.08 24.18
N SER A 478 -25.12 -4.14 22.86
CA SER A 478 -25.04 -2.97 21.98
C SER A 478 -26.20 -1.99 22.22
N LYS A 479 -27.41 -2.50 22.44
CA LYS A 479 -28.58 -1.67 22.78
C LYS A 479 -28.45 -1.01 24.15
N GLY A 480 -27.94 -1.74 25.14
CA GLY A 480 -27.69 -1.22 26.49
C GLY A 480 -26.66 -0.11 26.50
N ARG A 481 -25.57 -0.29 25.76
CA ARG A 481 -24.55 0.74 25.56
C ARG A 481 -25.12 2.02 24.96
N ILE A 482 -25.97 1.91 23.94
CA ILE A 482 -26.61 3.07 23.29
C ILE A 482 -27.51 3.82 24.28
N LEU A 483 -28.24 3.11 25.15
CA LEU A 483 -29.11 3.73 26.15
C LEU A 483 -28.31 4.51 27.21
N ILE A 484 -27.17 3.96 27.67
CA ILE A 484 -26.26 4.64 28.62
C ILE A 484 -25.59 5.85 27.96
N ASP A 485 -25.09 5.71 26.73
CA ASP A 485 -24.48 6.84 26.00
C ASP A 485 -25.48 7.96 25.72
N LYS A 486 -26.71 7.61 25.36
CA LYS A 486 -27.79 8.59 25.16
C LYS A 486 -28.08 9.38 26.44
N GLU A 487 -28.11 8.71 27.59
CA GLU A 487 -28.32 9.33 28.90
C GLU A 487 -27.14 10.25 29.30
N LEU A 488 -25.89 9.84 29.03
CA LEU A 488 -24.71 10.69 29.22
C LEU A 488 -24.71 11.93 28.32
N ARG A 489 -25.12 11.77 27.05
CA ARG A 489 -25.20 12.89 26.09
C ARG A 489 -26.24 13.91 26.48
N GLN A 490 -27.36 13.50 27.08
CA GLN A 490 -28.35 14.42 27.65
C GLN A 490 -27.76 15.30 28.77
N ARG A 491 -26.67 14.85 29.41
CA ARG A 491 -25.92 15.56 30.44
C ARG A 491 -24.63 16.21 29.90
N GLY A 492 -24.51 16.34 28.57
CA GLY A 492 -23.39 17.00 27.88
C GLY A 492 -22.08 16.21 27.87
N ARG A 493 -22.12 14.89 28.11
CA ARG A 493 -20.94 14.02 28.26
C ARG A 493 -20.99 12.87 27.24
N LYS A 494 -19.85 12.27 26.91
CA LYS A 494 -19.76 11.13 25.98
C LYS A 494 -19.34 9.87 26.72
N LEU A 495 -19.91 8.71 26.38
CA LEU A 495 -19.56 7.44 27.04
C LEU A 495 -18.07 7.06 26.86
N GLU A 496 -17.44 7.47 25.76
CA GLU A 496 -16.01 7.23 25.52
C GLU A 496 -15.12 7.80 26.64
N ASP A 497 -15.48 8.96 27.20
CA ASP A 497 -14.72 9.65 28.24
C ASP A 497 -14.79 8.94 29.62
N TYR A 498 -15.62 7.89 29.74
CA TYR A 498 -15.87 7.16 31.00
C TYR A 498 -15.63 5.64 30.88
N GLN A 499 -15.11 5.15 29.76
CA GLN A 499 -14.78 3.72 29.55
C GLN A 499 -13.96 3.10 30.71
N PRO A 500 -12.90 3.74 31.23
CA PRO A 500 -12.14 3.19 32.36
C PRO A 500 -12.95 3.09 33.67
N ARG A 501 -13.85 4.05 33.92
CA ARG A 501 -14.71 4.10 35.12
C ARG A 501 -15.86 3.11 35.03
N LEU A 502 -16.36 2.89 33.82
CA LEU A 502 -17.37 1.87 33.57
C LEU A 502 -16.83 0.47 33.87
N ALA A 503 -15.57 0.18 33.55
CA ALA A 503 -14.92 -1.07 33.94
C ALA A 503 -14.80 -1.23 35.47
N MET A 504 -14.55 -0.14 36.21
CA MET A 504 -14.54 -0.16 37.68
C MET A 504 -15.93 -0.43 38.26
N LEU A 505 -16.95 0.28 37.77
CA LEU A 505 -18.34 0.10 38.21
C LEU A 505 -18.84 -1.33 37.95
N VAL A 506 -18.46 -1.90 36.81
CA VAL A 506 -18.76 -3.28 36.43
C VAL A 506 -18.15 -4.28 37.42
N ASN A 507 -16.89 -4.07 37.81
CA ASN A 507 -16.23 -4.89 38.84
C ASN A 507 -16.89 -4.74 40.23
N GLU A 508 -17.28 -3.53 40.64
CA GLU A 508 -18.01 -3.31 41.90
C GLU A 508 -19.36 -4.03 41.93
N MET A 509 -20.06 -4.07 40.79
CA MET A 509 -21.33 -4.79 40.65
C MET A 509 -21.14 -6.31 40.52
N GLY A 510 -19.91 -6.83 40.57
CA GLY A 510 -19.61 -8.25 40.42
C GLY A 510 -20.14 -8.84 39.10
N SER A 511 -20.28 -8.00 38.07
CA SER A 511 -20.85 -8.37 36.78
C SER A 511 -19.82 -8.14 35.67
N THR A 512 -20.12 -8.57 34.46
CA THR A 512 -19.35 -8.21 33.27
C THR A 512 -19.96 -6.99 32.56
N LEU A 513 -19.16 -6.27 31.78
CA LEU A 513 -19.60 -5.08 31.03
C LEU A 513 -20.79 -5.42 30.12
N ASP A 514 -20.70 -6.59 29.47
CA ASP A 514 -21.72 -7.14 28.61
C ASP A 514 -23.00 -7.48 29.38
N GLU A 515 -22.92 -8.09 30.56
CA GLU A 515 -24.09 -8.34 31.41
C GLU A 515 -24.77 -7.05 31.87
N VAL A 516 -24.01 -6.02 32.22
CA VAL A 516 -24.55 -4.71 32.61
C VAL A 516 -25.30 -4.07 31.45
N TYR A 517 -24.70 -4.05 30.26
CA TYR A 517 -25.37 -3.54 29.08
C TYR A 517 -26.60 -4.38 28.70
N SER A 518 -26.51 -5.71 28.76
CA SER A 518 -27.62 -6.61 28.46
C SER A 518 -28.80 -6.40 29.42
N ASN A 519 -28.51 -6.22 30.72
CA ASN A 519 -29.52 -5.91 31.74
C ASN A 519 -30.16 -4.53 31.53
N VAL A 520 -29.40 -3.52 31.08
CA VAL A 520 -29.97 -2.21 30.72
C VAL A 520 -30.86 -2.32 29.48
N ALA A 521 -30.47 -3.11 28.48
CA ALA A 521 -31.25 -3.30 27.26
C ALA A 521 -32.56 -4.07 27.49
N GLN A 522 -32.56 -4.99 28.46
CA GLN A 522 -33.74 -5.77 28.86
C GLN A 522 -34.64 -5.01 29.85
N GLY A 523 -34.19 -3.85 30.36
CA GLY A 523 -34.93 -3.03 31.32
C GLY A 523 -34.79 -3.47 32.78
N ASN A 524 -33.90 -4.42 33.08
CA ASN A 524 -33.61 -4.89 34.43
C ASN A 524 -32.80 -3.87 35.25
N LEU A 525 -31.97 -3.06 34.57
CA LEU A 525 -31.24 -1.93 35.14
C LEU A 525 -31.62 -0.64 34.40
N ARG A 526 -31.75 0.48 35.11
CA ARG A 526 -32.07 1.77 34.46
C ARG A 526 -30.79 2.49 34.05
N ALA A 527 -30.77 3.00 32.82
CA ALA A 527 -29.59 3.68 32.27
C ALA A 527 -29.12 4.88 33.11
N HIS A 528 -30.05 5.68 33.66
CA HIS A 528 -29.70 6.84 34.50
C HIS A 528 -29.01 6.46 35.81
N GLU A 529 -29.38 5.34 36.44
CA GLU A 529 -28.76 4.88 37.69
C GLU A 529 -27.30 4.47 37.48
N ILE A 530 -27.01 3.85 36.32
CA ILE A 530 -25.65 3.52 35.91
C ILE A 530 -24.86 4.79 35.63
N VAL A 531 -25.43 5.75 34.91
CA VAL A 531 -24.79 7.03 34.60
C VAL A 531 -24.50 7.85 35.86
N ASP A 532 -25.43 7.92 36.81
CA ASP A 532 -25.22 8.63 38.07
C ASP A 532 -24.04 8.06 38.87
N ARG A 533 -23.96 6.73 38.99
CA ARG A 533 -22.80 6.06 39.61
C ARG A 533 -21.51 6.30 38.82
N LEU A 534 -21.57 6.26 37.49
CA LEU A 534 -20.43 6.54 36.62
C LEU A 534 -19.83 7.93 36.83
N LEU A 535 -20.70 8.92 37.05
CA LEU A 535 -20.32 10.31 37.28
C LEU A 535 -19.78 10.56 38.69
N HIS A 536 -20.20 9.75 39.68
CA HIS A 536 -19.64 9.77 41.04
C HIS A 536 -18.25 9.11 41.12
N LEU A 537 -17.85 8.33 40.11
CA LEU A 537 -16.53 7.68 39.99
C LEU A 537 -15.45 8.58 39.36
N MET A 538 -15.57 9.93 39.43
CA MET A 538 -14.47 10.81 39.00
C MET A 538 -13.19 10.48 39.81
N PRO A 539 -12.00 10.43 39.18
CA PRO A 539 -10.78 9.99 39.85
C PRO A 539 -10.20 11.16 40.63
N LEU A 540 -9.96 10.93 41.93
CA LEU A 540 -8.87 11.56 42.67
C LEU A 540 -7.58 11.42 41.85
N GLN A 541 -6.75 12.46 41.79
CA GLN A 541 -5.46 12.39 41.11
C GLN A 541 -4.60 11.30 41.78
N ARG A 542 -4.24 10.26 41.03
CA ARG A 542 -3.51 9.08 41.54
C ARG A 542 -2.00 9.25 41.28
N THR A 543 -1.23 9.42 42.35
CA THR A 543 0.24 9.41 42.28
C THR A 543 0.76 8.01 42.63
N VAL A 544 1.80 7.57 41.90
CA VAL A 544 2.48 6.29 42.14
C VAL A 544 3.70 6.54 43.03
N LEU A 545 3.71 5.97 44.24
CA LEU A 545 4.89 5.92 45.10
C LEU A 545 5.62 4.59 44.93
N LEU A 546 6.95 4.61 44.96
CA LEU A 546 7.78 3.41 44.97
C LEU A 546 8.08 3.01 46.43
N GLN A 547 7.51 1.89 46.90
CA GLN A 547 7.85 1.29 48.20
C GLN A 547 8.89 0.18 48.01
N VAL A 548 9.74 -0.02 49.02
CA VAL A 548 10.72 -1.11 49.03
C VAL A 548 10.03 -2.41 49.47
N GLU A 549 10.20 -3.48 48.69
CA GLU A 549 9.77 -4.83 49.06
C GLU A 549 10.86 -5.87 48.75
N PRO A 550 10.85 -7.06 49.35
CA PRO A 550 11.80 -8.12 49.05
C PRO A 550 11.53 -8.71 47.66
N THR A 551 12.60 -9.15 46.98
CA THR A 551 12.47 -9.93 45.74
C THR A 551 11.73 -11.23 46.01
N PRO A 552 11.06 -11.87 45.02
CA PRO A 552 10.34 -13.13 45.23
C PRO A 552 11.19 -14.23 45.91
N GLU A 553 12.47 -14.31 45.57
CA GLU A 553 13.41 -15.27 46.19
C GLU A 553 13.79 -14.91 47.64
N SER A 554 13.69 -13.64 48.01
CA SER A 554 13.95 -13.14 49.37
C SER A 554 12.68 -13.18 50.21
N ALA A 555 11.51 -12.95 49.63
CA ALA A 555 10.20 -13.06 50.27
C ALA A 555 9.92 -14.49 50.76
N ALA A 556 10.37 -15.52 50.03
CA ALA A 556 10.29 -16.92 50.47
C ALA A 556 11.18 -17.25 51.68
N ARG A 557 12.27 -16.48 51.89
CA ARG A 557 13.21 -16.64 53.02
C ARG A 557 12.86 -15.75 54.22
N PHE A 558 12.09 -14.68 53.98
CA PHE A 558 11.63 -13.72 54.98
C PHE A 558 10.09 -13.59 54.93
N PRO A 559 9.34 -14.58 55.43
CA PRO A 559 7.87 -14.62 55.34
C PRO A 559 7.13 -13.56 56.19
N HIS A 560 7.84 -12.83 57.06
CA HIS A 560 7.28 -11.80 57.94
C HIS A 560 7.84 -10.40 57.63
N TRP A 561 7.92 -10.02 56.34
CA TRP A 561 8.40 -8.70 55.92
C TRP A 561 7.49 -7.57 56.42
N ASP A 562 8.09 -6.55 57.04
CA ASP A 562 7.46 -5.27 57.36
C ASP A 562 8.37 -4.11 56.91
N ALA A 563 7.77 -3.06 56.33
CA ALA A 563 8.49 -1.87 55.89
C ALA A 563 9.12 -1.09 57.05
N GLU A 564 8.59 -1.23 58.27
CA GLU A 564 9.17 -0.63 59.49
C GLU A 564 10.52 -1.23 59.89
N MET A 565 10.90 -2.38 59.33
CA MET A 565 12.20 -3.02 59.57
C MET A 565 13.34 -2.38 58.76
N LEU A 566 13.06 -1.44 57.86
CA LEU A 566 14.06 -0.79 57.01
C LEU A 566 14.79 0.33 57.76
N LEU A 567 16.12 0.26 57.76
CA LEU A 567 17.01 1.26 58.33
C LEU A 567 17.80 1.96 57.21
N SER A 568 18.06 3.26 57.36
CA SER A 568 18.95 3.98 56.45
C SER A 568 20.40 3.61 56.72
N SER A 569 21.18 3.29 55.68
CA SER A 569 22.62 3.09 55.83
C SER A 569 23.37 4.42 55.91
N ASP A 570 24.41 4.49 56.75
CA ASP A 570 25.27 5.68 56.87
C ASP A 570 26.29 5.80 55.73
N CYS A 571 26.51 4.74 54.95
CA CYS A 571 27.57 4.69 53.92
C CYS A 571 27.07 5.03 52.51
N CYS A 572 25.79 4.80 52.19
CA CYS A 572 25.22 5.17 50.91
C CYS A 572 23.73 5.51 51.03
N THR A 573 23.29 6.49 50.25
CA THR A 573 21.89 6.90 50.21
C THR A 573 21.28 6.42 48.88
N PRO A 574 20.58 5.28 48.86
CA PRO A 574 19.89 4.80 47.66
C PRO A 574 18.70 5.68 47.32
N LEU A 575 18.55 6.05 46.05
CA LEU A 575 17.45 6.88 45.56
C LEU A 575 16.33 6.01 45.00
N GLN A 576 15.11 6.55 44.94
CA GLN A 576 13.98 5.85 44.31
C GLN A 576 14.34 5.46 42.87
N GLY A 577 14.23 4.17 42.55
CA GLY A 577 14.62 3.61 41.25
C GLY A 577 16.06 3.08 41.17
N ASP A 578 16.94 3.38 42.14
CA ASP A 578 18.28 2.75 42.20
C ASP A 578 18.14 1.23 42.43
N PRO A 579 19.01 0.38 41.84
CA PRO A 579 19.08 -1.01 42.24
C PRO A 579 19.54 -1.07 43.71
N ILE A 580 18.71 -1.68 44.56
CA ILE A 580 18.88 -1.72 46.02
C ILE A 580 19.11 -3.14 46.51
N ALA A 581 19.79 -3.24 47.66
CA ALA A 581 19.93 -4.48 48.41
C ALA A 581 19.86 -4.16 49.90
N GLY A 582 19.29 -5.07 50.67
CA GLY A 582 19.21 -4.97 52.11
C GLY A 582 20.34 -5.74 52.77
N TYR A 583 20.91 -5.21 53.84
CA TYR A 583 21.80 -5.93 54.73
C TYR A 583 21.09 -6.20 56.05
N HIS A 584 20.91 -7.49 56.40
CA HIS A 584 20.17 -7.86 57.60
C HIS A 584 21.05 -7.76 58.86
N THR A 585 20.76 -6.76 59.70
CA THR A 585 21.42 -6.52 61.00
C THR A 585 20.54 -7.01 62.17
N GLU A 586 21.00 -6.85 63.41
CA GLU A 586 20.21 -7.17 64.61
C GLU A 586 19.08 -6.16 64.88
N ARG A 587 19.15 -4.95 64.31
CA ARG A 587 18.15 -3.88 64.50
C ARG A 587 17.12 -3.80 63.39
N GLY A 588 17.39 -4.42 62.24
CA GLY A 588 16.59 -4.32 61.02
C GLY A 588 17.41 -4.53 59.76
N ILE A 589 16.84 -4.20 58.62
CA ILE A 589 17.46 -4.35 57.30
C ILE A 589 17.98 -2.98 56.85
N GLU A 590 19.30 -2.81 56.83
CA GLU A 590 19.94 -1.58 56.34
C GLU A 590 19.84 -1.51 54.81
N LEU A 591 19.31 -0.41 54.30
CA LEU A 591 19.08 -0.21 52.87
C LEU A 591 20.34 0.37 52.20
N HIS A 592 20.90 -0.38 51.26
CA HIS A 592 22.07 0.01 50.48
C HIS A 592 21.75 0.05 48.98
N ARG A 593 22.56 0.80 48.22
CA ARG A 593 22.66 0.58 46.76
C ARG A 593 23.27 -0.79 46.51
N ALA A 594 22.77 -1.54 45.54
CA ALA A 594 23.28 -2.87 45.20
C ALA A 594 24.78 -2.88 44.84
N SER A 595 25.32 -1.75 44.39
CA SER A 595 26.74 -1.56 44.07
C SER A 595 27.58 -1.02 45.24
N CYS A 596 27.06 -0.95 46.46
CA CYS A 596 27.78 -0.39 47.60
C CYS A 596 28.98 -1.28 47.98
N PRO A 597 30.21 -0.73 48.13
CA PRO A 597 31.38 -1.51 48.53
C PRO A 597 31.21 -2.23 49.87
N SER A 598 30.43 -1.65 50.79
CA SER A 598 30.11 -2.25 52.10
C SER A 598 29.29 -3.54 52.00
N LEU A 599 28.61 -3.80 50.88
CA LEU A 599 27.88 -5.05 50.64
C LEU A 599 28.78 -6.19 50.14
N MET A 600 29.97 -5.88 49.61
CA MET A 600 30.87 -6.89 49.00
C MET A 600 31.44 -7.88 50.03
N SER A 601 31.47 -7.51 51.32
CA SER A 601 31.92 -8.34 52.44
C SER A 601 30.77 -8.85 53.32
N ALA A 602 29.52 -8.57 52.96
CA ALA A 602 28.34 -8.91 53.76
C ALA A 602 27.82 -10.33 53.46
N THR A 603 27.55 -11.12 54.50
CA THR A 603 27.09 -12.52 54.38
C THR A 603 25.57 -12.70 54.44
N ARG A 604 24.83 -11.67 54.88
CA ARG A 604 23.36 -11.72 55.08
C ARG A 604 22.64 -10.67 54.23
N ILE A 605 22.72 -10.85 52.91
CA ILE A 605 22.10 -9.94 51.93
C ILE A 605 20.65 -10.36 51.66
N VAL A 606 19.74 -9.39 51.71
CA VAL A 606 18.33 -9.50 51.35
C VAL A 606 18.13 -8.82 50.00
N GLY A 607 17.61 -9.53 49.01
CA GLY A 607 17.26 -8.94 47.73
C GLY A 607 16.04 -8.03 47.91
N LEU A 608 16.18 -6.75 47.57
CA LEU A 608 15.13 -5.74 47.67
C LEU A 608 14.84 -5.14 46.29
N ARG A 609 13.61 -4.68 46.07
CA ARG A 609 13.20 -3.98 44.86
C ARG A 609 12.19 -2.89 45.16
N TRP A 610 12.08 -1.93 44.25
CA TRP A 610 11.02 -0.93 44.28
C TRP A 610 9.73 -1.48 43.68
N LYS A 611 8.59 -1.26 44.34
CA LYS A 611 7.25 -1.57 43.84
C LYS A 611 6.40 -0.33 43.79
N ALA A 612 5.83 -0.09 42.62
CA ALA A 612 4.82 0.94 42.40
C ALA A 612 3.55 0.62 43.19
N ARG A 613 3.18 1.52 44.10
CA ARG A 613 1.90 1.53 44.80
C ARG A 613 1.18 2.83 44.47
N VAL A 614 -0.06 2.71 44.03
CA VAL A 614 -0.95 3.85 43.81
C VAL A 614 -1.42 4.33 45.17
N VAL A 615 -1.26 5.63 45.47
CA VAL A 615 -1.69 6.23 46.73
C VAL A 615 -2.77 7.26 46.45
N GLU A 616 -3.80 7.28 47.30
CA GLU A 616 -4.89 8.26 47.24
C GLU A 616 -4.42 9.61 47.76
N ALA A 617 -4.88 10.69 47.13
CA ALA A 617 -4.56 12.04 47.56
C ALA A 617 -5.18 12.35 48.92
N ARG A 618 -4.46 13.09 49.77
CA ARG A 618 -4.92 13.54 51.08
C ARG A 618 -5.40 14.99 51.01
N HIS A 619 -6.49 15.31 51.68
CA HIS A 619 -6.95 16.69 51.83
C HIS A 619 -6.18 17.34 52.98
N VAL A 620 -5.43 18.39 52.68
CA VAL A 620 -4.59 19.09 53.66
C VAL A 620 -5.09 20.50 53.85
N ALA A 621 -5.30 20.90 55.10
CA ALA A 621 -5.82 22.22 55.43
C ALA A 621 -4.69 23.23 55.64
N PHE A 622 -4.75 24.34 54.93
CA PHE A 622 -3.84 25.47 55.06
C PHE A 622 -4.54 26.67 55.69
N VAL A 623 -3.81 27.40 56.52
CA VAL A 623 -4.20 28.75 56.95
C VAL A 623 -3.09 29.72 56.63
N MET A 624 -3.37 30.65 55.73
CA MET A 624 -2.48 31.74 55.31
C MET A 624 -2.93 33.04 55.95
N ARG A 625 -2.00 33.75 56.59
CA ARG A 625 -2.20 35.12 57.07
C ARG A 625 -1.37 36.07 56.24
N ALA A 626 -2.03 37.02 55.60
CA ALA A 626 -1.41 37.93 54.65
C ALA A 626 -1.94 39.36 54.80
N VAL A 627 -1.11 40.36 54.46
CA VAL A 627 -1.53 41.76 54.38
C VAL A 627 -2.48 41.93 53.20
N ASN A 628 -3.66 42.52 53.43
CA ASN A 628 -4.66 42.70 52.38
C ASN A 628 -4.11 43.58 51.25
N ARG A 629 -4.09 43.06 50.02
CA ARG A 629 -3.82 43.83 48.81
C ARG A 629 -4.65 43.34 47.63
N LYS A 630 -4.86 44.23 46.66
CA LYS A 630 -5.50 43.88 45.38
C LYS A 630 -4.69 42.76 44.71
N GLY A 631 -5.38 41.69 44.31
CA GLY A 631 -4.79 40.55 43.60
C GLY A 631 -4.26 39.42 44.49
N LEU A 632 -4.31 39.51 45.83
CA LEU A 632 -3.76 38.47 46.72
C LEU A 632 -4.33 37.07 46.46
N ILE A 633 -5.64 36.93 46.28
CA ILE A 633 -6.28 35.65 45.95
C ILE A 633 -5.88 35.16 44.57
N ASN A 634 -5.72 36.07 43.60
CA ASN A 634 -5.26 35.70 42.26
C ASN A 634 -3.82 35.14 42.31
N ASP A 635 -2.92 35.79 43.06
CA ASP A 635 -1.54 35.32 43.23
C ASP A 635 -1.49 33.95 43.93
N LEU A 636 -2.32 33.75 44.97
CA LEU A 636 -2.47 32.45 45.64
C LEU A 636 -2.97 31.36 44.66
N THR A 637 -4.02 31.65 43.89
CA THR A 637 -4.55 30.71 42.90
C THR A 637 -3.57 30.43 41.77
N GLN A 638 -2.72 31.38 41.39
CA GLN A 638 -1.65 31.16 40.40
C GLN A 638 -0.55 30.26 40.93
N VAL A 639 -0.15 30.42 42.20
CA VAL A 639 0.82 29.53 42.85
C VAL A 639 0.28 28.09 42.94
N ILE A 640 -0.96 27.93 43.37
CA ILE A 640 -1.60 26.61 43.49
C ILE A 640 -1.79 25.97 42.10
N ARG A 641 -2.21 26.75 41.11
CA ARG A 641 -2.33 26.29 39.71
C ARG A 641 -0.97 25.92 39.12
N GLY A 642 0.09 26.67 39.44
CA GLY A 642 1.46 26.37 39.00
C GLY A 642 2.01 25.06 39.59
N ALA A 643 1.51 24.66 40.76
CA ALA A 643 1.80 23.38 41.39
C ALA A 643 0.88 22.24 40.90
N ASN A 644 -0.10 22.52 40.03
CA ASN A 644 -1.09 21.58 39.51
C ASN A 644 -1.94 20.87 40.58
N VAL A 645 -2.33 21.61 41.62
CA VAL A 645 -3.06 21.09 42.78
C VAL A 645 -4.49 21.63 42.81
N ASP A 646 -5.46 20.77 43.12
CA ASP A 646 -6.87 21.16 43.18
C ASP A 646 -7.20 21.84 44.51
N ILE A 647 -7.98 22.94 44.41
CA ILE A 647 -8.53 23.67 45.56
C ILE A 647 -9.90 23.10 45.86
N ILE A 648 -10.04 22.42 47.00
CA ILE A 648 -11.30 21.80 47.43
C ILE A 648 -12.20 22.85 48.07
N GLU A 649 -11.60 23.66 48.94
CA GLU A 649 -12.29 24.71 49.68
C GLU A 649 -11.38 25.92 49.81
N LEU A 650 -11.97 27.12 49.71
CA LEU A 650 -11.27 28.38 49.92
C LEU A 650 -12.21 29.37 50.61
N GLU A 651 -11.84 29.78 51.81
CA GLU A 651 -12.56 30.74 52.63
C GLU A 651 -11.64 31.91 52.99
N GLY A 652 -12.06 33.14 52.70
CA GLY A 652 -11.34 34.35 53.08
C GLY A 652 -12.09 35.14 54.15
N LYS A 653 -11.44 35.40 55.28
CA LYS A 653 -11.97 36.25 56.35
C LYS A 653 -11.09 37.47 56.57
N ARG A 654 -11.67 38.65 56.42
CA ARG A 654 -10.99 39.92 56.72
C ARG A 654 -10.92 40.14 58.24
N GLN A 655 -9.72 40.36 58.75
CA GLN A 655 -9.47 40.77 60.14
C GLN A 655 -8.59 42.04 60.16
N GLY A 656 -9.24 43.21 60.13
CA GLY A 656 -8.53 44.50 60.11
C GLY A 656 -7.76 44.71 58.80
N ALA A 657 -6.45 44.98 58.89
CA ALA A 657 -5.54 45.15 57.74
C ALA A 657 -4.98 43.81 57.19
N MET A 658 -5.32 42.69 57.83
CA MET A 658 -4.85 41.35 57.49
C MET A 658 -6.02 40.50 56.99
N ASP A 659 -5.78 39.71 55.96
CA ASP A 659 -6.68 38.65 55.53
C ASP A 659 -6.19 37.31 56.08
N GLU A 660 -7.11 36.55 56.68
CA GLU A 660 -6.90 35.14 56.98
C GLU A 660 -7.61 34.33 55.89
N VAL A 661 -6.84 33.57 55.12
CA VAL A 661 -7.35 32.72 54.06
C VAL A 661 -7.14 31.28 54.48
N ARG A 662 -8.24 30.54 54.64
CA ARG A 662 -8.24 29.10 54.84
C ARG A 662 -8.49 28.42 53.51
N PHE A 663 -7.71 27.41 53.18
CA PHE A 663 -7.95 26.65 51.97
C PHE A 663 -7.52 25.20 52.16
N THR A 664 -8.25 24.30 51.54
CA THR A 664 -8.00 22.86 51.59
C THR A 664 -7.54 22.42 50.22
N LEU A 665 -6.36 21.81 50.15
CA LEU A 665 -5.76 21.33 48.90
C LEU A 665 -5.73 19.81 48.87
N GLU A 666 -5.92 19.24 47.69
CA GLU A 666 -5.77 17.81 47.44
C GLU A 666 -4.29 17.49 47.15
N ILE A 667 -3.55 17.00 48.16
CA ILE A 667 -2.10 16.77 48.05
C ILE A 667 -1.80 15.29 47.88
N THR A 668 -0.97 14.94 46.90
CA THR A 668 -0.69 13.54 46.58
C THR A 668 0.57 12.99 47.26
N ASN A 669 1.51 13.84 47.66
CA ASN A 669 2.74 13.42 48.35
C ASN A 669 3.36 14.54 49.22
N GLU A 670 4.28 14.19 50.11
CA GLU A 670 4.88 15.16 51.06
C GLU A 670 5.88 16.14 50.41
N LEU A 671 6.38 15.80 49.23
CA LEU A 671 7.25 16.62 48.38
C LEU A 671 6.50 17.82 47.80
N GLU A 672 5.29 17.56 47.29
CA GLU A 672 4.33 18.54 46.78
C GLU A 672 3.87 19.49 47.89
N LEU A 673 3.61 18.95 49.10
CA LEU A 673 3.33 19.77 50.28
C LEU A 673 4.48 20.74 50.60
N GLY A 674 5.72 20.27 50.60
CA GLY A 674 6.88 21.12 50.88
C GLY A 674 7.04 22.25 49.85
N TYR A 675 6.93 21.93 48.56
CA TYR A 675 6.99 22.91 47.48
C TYR A 675 5.88 23.96 47.57
N LEU A 676 4.64 23.54 47.87
CA LEU A 676 3.49 24.43 48.04
C LEU A 676 3.71 25.39 49.20
N VAL A 677 4.16 24.90 50.36
CA VAL A 677 4.44 25.72 51.54
C VAL A 677 5.47 26.81 51.23
N ASP A 678 6.57 26.46 50.57
CA ASP A 678 7.63 27.40 50.21
C ASP A 678 7.15 28.42 49.17
N SER A 679 6.38 27.97 48.17
CA SER A 679 5.84 28.84 47.12
C SER A 679 4.81 29.83 47.67
N ILE A 680 3.94 29.41 48.59
CA ILE A 680 2.97 30.28 49.25
C ILE A 680 3.69 31.30 50.16
N ARG A 681 4.74 30.89 50.87
CA ARG A 681 5.58 31.79 51.68
C ARG A 681 6.32 32.83 50.84
N SER A 682 6.68 32.51 49.59
CA SER A 682 7.39 33.43 48.70
C SER A 682 6.54 34.62 48.22
N LEU A 683 5.22 34.57 48.44
CA LEU A 683 4.33 35.67 48.11
C LEU A 683 4.62 36.88 49.02
N PRO A 684 4.90 38.08 48.45
CA PRO A 684 5.38 39.24 49.21
C PRO A 684 4.49 39.76 50.35
N SER A 685 3.24 39.32 50.39
CA SER A 685 2.24 39.77 51.37
C SER A 685 1.90 38.71 52.41
N VAL A 686 2.51 37.52 52.34
CA VAL A 686 2.25 36.41 53.25
C VAL A 686 3.17 36.52 54.46
N ASN A 687 2.58 36.62 55.64
CA ASN A 687 3.33 36.70 56.91
C ASN A 687 3.48 35.33 57.57
N ARG A 688 2.46 34.47 57.48
CA ARG A 688 2.45 33.15 58.15
C ARG A 688 1.62 32.14 57.38
N VAL A 689 2.08 30.89 57.36
CA VAL A 689 1.39 29.72 56.81
C VAL A 689 1.44 28.61 57.85
N THR A 690 0.28 28.03 58.18
CA THR A 690 0.15 26.83 59.03
C THR A 690 -0.53 25.71 58.25
N VAL A 691 -0.11 24.47 58.50
CA VAL A 691 -0.63 23.25 57.85
C VAL A 691 -1.19 22.35 58.94
N ASP A 692 -2.44 21.90 58.79
CA ASP A 692 -3.15 21.02 59.74
C ASP A 692 -3.03 21.44 61.23
N GLY A 693 -3.03 22.76 61.47
CA GLY A 693 -2.98 23.33 62.81
C GLY A 693 -1.58 23.43 63.45
N GLN A 694 -0.50 23.03 62.76
CA GLN A 694 0.88 23.18 63.21
C GLN A 694 1.67 24.24 62.42
N GLU A 695 2.73 24.80 63.02
CA GLU A 695 3.66 25.66 62.28
C GLU A 695 4.43 24.84 61.24
N ALA A 696 4.48 25.33 60.01
CA ALA A 696 5.05 24.61 58.87
C ALA A 696 6.53 24.18 59.06
N GLU A 697 7.30 24.79 59.96
CA GLU A 697 8.68 24.33 60.27
C GLU A 697 8.73 23.01 61.05
N ALA A 698 7.74 22.72 61.92
CA ALA A 698 7.68 21.47 62.65
C ALA A 698 7.26 20.30 61.73
N ALA A 699 6.39 20.56 60.75
CA ALA A 699 5.95 19.59 59.77
C ALA A 699 7.00 19.26 58.68
N LEU A 700 8.00 20.12 58.47
CA LEU A 700 9.06 19.97 57.45
C LEU A 700 10.38 19.39 57.99
N GLY A 701 10.55 19.29 59.31
CA GLY A 701 11.80 18.90 59.97
C GLY A 701 12.30 17.49 59.62
N ASP A 702 11.40 16.53 59.41
CA ASP A 702 11.74 15.12 59.15
C ASP A 702 11.99 14.79 57.66
N LEU A 703 11.68 15.71 56.75
CA LEU A 703 11.70 15.47 55.29
C LEU A 703 13.05 15.78 54.62
N ARG A 704 13.89 16.63 55.20
CA ARG A 704 15.16 17.05 54.56
C ARG A 704 16.16 15.91 54.35
N GLN A 705 16.05 14.81 55.10
CA GLN A 705 16.95 13.66 54.99
C GLN A 705 16.61 12.70 53.84
N TYR A 706 15.43 12.82 53.22
CA TYR A 706 14.94 11.90 52.18
C TYR A 706 14.95 12.49 50.75
N LEU A 707 15.38 13.73 50.58
CA LEU A 707 15.27 14.45 49.32
C LEU A 707 16.60 14.56 48.58
N ALA A 708 16.97 13.51 47.84
CA ALA A 708 17.81 13.71 46.67
C ALA A 708 16.94 13.73 45.41
N PRO A 709 17.13 14.71 44.51
CA PRO A 709 16.35 14.81 43.29
C PRO A 709 16.56 13.56 42.41
N PRO A 710 15.56 13.18 41.59
CA PRO A 710 15.67 12.00 40.74
C PRO A 710 16.86 12.19 39.78
N ARG A 711 17.71 11.15 39.65
CA ARG A 711 18.91 11.21 38.80
C ARG A 711 18.54 11.46 37.35
N PRO A 712 19.23 12.36 36.63
CA PRO A 712 18.93 12.63 35.23
C PRO A 712 18.89 11.35 34.39
N VAL A 713 17.79 11.15 33.66
CA VAL A 713 17.62 10.04 32.71
C VAL A 713 18.40 10.39 31.45
N ILE A 714 19.29 9.53 30.99
CA ILE A 714 19.98 9.74 29.72
C ILE A 714 18.96 9.48 28.60
N PRO A 715 18.65 10.46 27.73
CA PRO A 715 17.67 10.24 26.66
C PRO A 715 18.11 9.06 25.78
N PRO A 716 17.28 7.99 25.65
CA PRO A 716 17.66 6.80 24.89
C PRO A 716 17.51 6.99 23.37
N PHE A 717 16.93 8.10 22.94
CA PHE A 717 16.62 8.40 21.55
C PHE A 717 17.81 9.01 20.81
N SER A 718 18.00 8.61 19.55
CA SER A 718 19.06 9.12 18.66
C SER A 718 18.44 9.75 17.41
N PRO A 719 18.17 11.06 17.41
CA PRO A 719 17.68 11.74 16.21
C PRO A 719 18.79 11.82 15.16
N GLY A 720 18.49 11.38 13.94
CA GLY A 720 19.35 11.57 12.77
C GLY A 720 20.54 10.62 12.64
N ARG A 721 20.81 9.77 13.64
CA ARG A 721 21.79 8.68 13.57
C ARG A 721 21.08 7.33 13.51
N PRO A 722 21.64 6.34 12.78
CA PRO A 722 21.12 4.97 12.85
C PRO A 722 21.17 4.42 14.28
N VAL A 723 20.14 3.67 14.66
CA VAL A 723 20.07 3.00 15.96
C VAL A 723 20.84 1.68 15.89
N TRP A 724 21.70 1.44 16.87
CA TRP A 724 22.54 0.24 16.98
C TRP A 724 22.10 -0.63 18.17
N GLY A 725 22.24 -1.96 18.03
CA GLY A 725 21.96 -2.93 19.09
C GLY A 725 20.50 -3.39 19.15
N SER A 726 20.30 -4.70 19.20
CA SER A 726 19.00 -5.38 19.27
C SER A 726 18.06 -4.90 20.40
N GLY A 727 18.58 -4.35 21.49
CA GLY A 727 17.78 -3.84 22.62
C GLY A 727 17.25 -2.40 22.47
N ARG A 728 17.58 -1.71 21.37
CA ARG A 728 17.18 -0.30 21.14
C ARG A 728 16.32 -0.09 19.90
N PHE A 729 16.11 -1.13 19.10
CA PHE A 729 15.35 -1.09 17.87
C PHE A 729 13.92 -1.58 18.11
N TRP A 730 12.96 -0.65 18.17
CA TRP A 730 11.57 -0.91 18.54
C TRP A 730 10.61 -0.57 17.40
N GLY A 731 9.44 -1.23 17.37
CA GLY A 731 8.34 -0.90 16.48
C GLY A 731 8.44 -1.37 15.03
N ARG A 732 9.45 -2.17 14.66
CA ARG A 732 9.66 -2.65 13.27
C ARG A 732 9.71 -4.18 13.13
N ALA A 733 9.11 -4.89 14.07
CA ALA A 733 9.19 -6.35 14.15
C ALA A 733 8.60 -7.04 12.91
N GLN A 734 7.51 -6.50 12.35
CA GLN A 734 6.86 -7.06 11.16
C GLN A 734 7.74 -6.92 9.91
N GLU A 735 8.38 -5.77 9.72
CA GLU A 735 9.24 -5.53 8.56
C GLU A 735 10.55 -6.31 8.66
N VAL A 736 11.11 -6.45 9.87
CA VAL A 736 12.25 -7.36 10.13
C VAL A 736 11.86 -8.78 9.73
N LEU A 737 10.75 -9.31 10.25
CA LEU A 737 10.28 -10.66 9.94
C LEU A 737 10.03 -10.85 8.44
N LYS A 738 9.47 -9.84 7.76
CA LYS A 738 9.24 -9.88 6.31
C LYS A 738 10.54 -9.98 5.53
N VAL A 739 11.55 -9.18 5.86
CA VAL A 739 12.86 -9.24 5.20
C VAL A 739 13.55 -10.57 5.50
N GLU A 740 13.52 -11.03 6.75
CA GLU A 740 14.06 -12.33 7.15
C GLU A 740 13.40 -13.48 6.40
N THR A 741 12.08 -13.47 6.26
CA THR A 741 11.31 -14.51 5.54
C THR A 741 11.70 -14.55 4.06
N LEU A 742 11.79 -13.40 3.40
CA LEU A 742 12.23 -13.31 2.00
C LEU A 742 13.65 -13.86 1.81
N LEU A 743 14.55 -13.55 2.76
CA LEU A 743 15.94 -13.99 2.70
C LEU A 743 16.17 -15.42 3.22
N SER A 744 15.16 -16.06 3.81
CA SER A 744 15.25 -17.42 4.37
C SER A 744 14.98 -18.54 3.34
N GLY A 745 14.58 -18.21 2.11
CA GLY A 745 14.42 -19.19 1.03
C GLY A 745 15.75 -19.81 0.56
N GLU A 746 15.70 -21.03 0.01
CA GLU A 746 16.87 -21.66 -0.64
C GLU A 746 17.32 -20.87 -1.88
N PHE A 747 16.35 -20.33 -2.62
CA PHE A 747 16.51 -19.38 -3.72
C PHE A 747 16.05 -17.96 -3.30
N ALA A 748 16.63 -17.45 -2.21
CA ALA A 748 16.31 -16.12 -1.70
C ALA A 748 16.53 -15.03 -2.77
N PRO A 749 15.51 -14.24 -3.13
CA PRO A 749 15.67 -13.13 -4.05
C PRO A 749 16.44 -11.98 -3.38
N SER A 750 17.06 -11.13 -4.21
CA SER A 750 17.56 -9.85 -3.70
C SER A 750 16.38 -8.96 -3.27
N VAL A 751 16.55 -8.20 -2.19
CA VAL A 751 15.46 -7.43 -1.56
C VAL A 751 15.75 -5.94 -1.69
N MET A 752 14.74 -5.15 -2.04
CA MET A 752 14.80 -3.69 -2.09
C MET A 752 13.93 -3.10 -0.98
N VAL A 753 14.55 -2.44 -0.01
CA VAL A 753 13.88 -1.67 1.04
C VAL A 753 13.75 -0.22 0.59
N ARG A 754 12.51 0.27 0.50
CA ARG A 754 12.19 1.64 0.10
C ARG A 754 11.31 2.33 1.13
N GLY A 755 11.17 3.66 1.04
CA GLY A 755 10.31 4.44 1.92
C GLY A 755 10.76 5.90 2.03
N PRO A 756 10.02 6.76 2.74
CA PRO A 756 10.37 8.16 2.95
C PRO A 756 11.76 8.36 3.58
N ARG A 757 12.34 9.55 3.39
CA ARG A 757 13.59 9.92 4.09
C ARG A 757 13.36 9.92 5.60
N ARG A 758 14.42 9.62 6.38
CA ARG A 758 14.37 9.56 7.86
C ARG A 758 13.39 8.54 8.45
N ILE A 759 12.84 7.61 7.66
CA ILE A 759 11.87 6.60 8.14
C ILE A 759 12.49 5.41 8.89
N GLY A 760 13.83 5.32 8.93
CA GLY A 760 14.56 4.28 9.66
C GLY A 760 15.21 3.16 8.82
N LYS A 761 15.33 3.33 7.49
CA LYS A 761 15.93 2.33 6.57
C LYS A 761 17.33 1.86 7.00
N THR A 762 18.27 2.76 7.25
CA THR A 762 19.61 2.42 7.72
C THR A 762 19.59 1.71 9.08
N SER A 763 18.68 2.10 9.99
CA SER A 763 18.55 1.43 11.29
C SER A 763 18.05 -0.01 11.14
N LEU A 764 17.14 -0.26 10.19
CA LEU A 764 16.71 -1.61 9.83
C LEU A 764 17.87 -2.45 9.30
N LEU A 765 18.70 -1.90 8.40
CA LEU A 765 19.88 -2.61 7.89
C LEU A 765 20.83 -3.01 9.02
N GLN A 766 21.17 -2.08 9.91
CA GLN A 766 22.06 -2.36 11.04
C GLN A 766 21.45 -3.41 11.99
N HIS A 767 20.14 -3.37 12.22
CA HIS A 767 19.46 -4.38 13.03
C HIS A 767 19.50 -5.77 12.36
N LEU A 768 19.25 -5.85 11.05
CA LEU A 768 19.33 -7.10 10.29
C LEU A 768 20.75 -7.70 10.29
N ALA A 769 21.79 -6.87 10.37
CA ALA A 769 23.18 -7.34 10.53
C ALA A 769 23.37 -8.13 11.84
N GLU A 770 22.55 -7.86 12.87
CA GLU A 770 22.59 -8.54 14.15
C GLU A 770 21.68 -9.78 14.23
N SER A 771 20.76 -9.96 13.27
CA SER A 771 19.77 -11.04 13.23
C SER A 771 20.39 -12.43 13.37
N LYS A 772 19.84 -13.25 14.28
CA LYS A 772 20.25 -14.66 14.44
C LYS A 772 19.92 -15.48 13.19
N VAL A 773 18.72 -15.28 12.63
CA VAL A 773 18.23 -15.98 11.43
C VAL A 773 19.14 -15.74 10.23
N LEU A 774 19.50 -14.47 9.99
CA LEU A 774 20.38 -14.13 8.87
C LEU A 774 21.82 -14.58 9.11
N LYS A 775 22.34 -14.47 10.34
CA LYS A 775 23.71 -14.90 10.68
C LYS A 775 23.95 -16.39 10.49
N GLU A 776 22.92 -17.24 10.59
CA GLU A 776 23.05 -18.67 10.33
C GLU A 776 23.34 -18.96 8.85
N ARG A 777 22.76 -18.20 7.93
CA ARG A 777 22.82 -18.45 6.48
C ARG A 777 23.74 -17.52 5.71
N TYR A 778 23.94 -16.30 6.19
CA TYR A 778 24.65 -15.25 5.47
C TYR A 778 25.83 -14.72 6.26
N ARG A 779 26.82 -14.29 5.50
CA ARG A 779 27.85 -13.34 5.94
C ARG A 779 27.42 -11.95 5.47
N TYR A 780 27.01 -11.13 6.43
CA TYR A 780 26.43 -9.81 6.18
C TYR A 780 27.54 -8.78 5.91
N VAL A 781 27.51 -8.15 4.74
CA VAL A 781 28.47 -7.13 4.30
C VAL A 781 27.74 -5.80 4.14
N TYR A 782 28.05 -4.84 4.99
CA TYR A 782 27.47 -3.49 4.93
C TYR A 782 28.29 -2.57 4.02
N VAL A 783 27.61 -1.83 3.15
CA VAL A 783 28.20 -0.89 2.21
C VAL A 783 27.40 0.41 2.22
N ASP A 784 28.03 1.49 2.68
CA ASP A 784 27.47 2.84 2.63
C ASP A 784 27.98 3.55 1.36
N LEU A 785 27.08 3.83 0.42
CA LEU A 785 27.42 4.45 -0.85
C LEU A 785 27.51 5.97 -0.80
N GLN A 786 27.13 6.60 0.31
CA GLN A 786 27.17 8.05 0.44
C GLN A 786 28.58 8.61 0.26
N ALA A 787 29.60 7.88 0.70
CA ALA A 787 31.01 8.22 0.50
C ALA A 787 31.47 8.10 -0.97
N ALA A 788 30.74 7.37 -1.80
CA ALA A 788 31.03 7.15 -3.23
C ALA A 788 30.18 8.04 -4.17
N ALA A 789 29.24 8.83 -3.63
CA ALA A 789 28.28 9.66 -4.36
C ALA A 789 28.87 10.70 -5.34
N HIS A 790 30.16 10.97 -5.26
CA HIS A 790 30.87 11.93 -6.12
C HIS A 790 31.98 11.31 -6.96
N SER A 791 32.02 9.98 -7.04
CA SER A 791 33.13 9.23 -7.64
C SER A 791 32.68 8.43 -8.87
N GLY A 792 33.59 8.16 -9.81
CA GLY A 792 33.34 7.25 -10.95
C GLY A 792 33.32 5.77 -10.54
N ALA A 793 32.94 4.91 -11.49
CA ALA A 793 32.82 3.45 -11.29
C ALA A 793 34.00 2.77 -10.57
N PRO A 794 35.28 3.10 -10.86
CA PRO A 794 36.43 2.46 -10.21
C PRO A 794 36.42 2.59 -8.68
N ARG A 795 36.03 3.75 -8.16
CA ARG A 795 35.98 4.01 -6.72
C ARG A 795 34.80 3.31 -6.04
N VAL A 796 33.65 3.22 -6.71
CA VAL A 796 32.48 2.47 -6.21
C VAL A 796 32.83 0.98 -6.10
N LEU A 797 33.46 0.42 -7.13
CA LEU A 797 33.88 -0.98 -7.17
C LEU A 797 34.99 -1.28 -6.14
N ARG A 798 35.95 -0.36 -5.96
CA ARG A 798 36.97 -0.46 -4.90
C ARG A 798 36.35 -0.45 -3.50
N LEU A 799 35.32 0.38 -3.27
CA LEU A 799 34.61 0.42 -2.00
C LEU A 799 33.93 -0.93 -1.72
N LEU A 800 33.23 -1.49 -2.71
CA LEU A 800 32.61 -2.81 -2.62
C LEU A 800 33.64 -3.91 -2.33
N ALA A 801 34.74 -3.94 -3.09
CA ALA A 801 35.81 -4.93 -2.90
C ALA A 801 36.42 -4.83 -1.49
N ARG A 802 36.67 -3.61 -0.99
CA ARG A 802 37.20 -3.39 0.36
C ARG A 802 36.24 -3.87 1.45
N SER A 803 34.95 -3.59 1.31
CA SER A 803 33.93 -4.05 2.27
C SER A 803 33.83 -5.57 2.28
N LEU A 804 33.83 -6.21 1.11
CA LEU A 804 33.85 -7.67 0.98
C LEU A 804 35.09 -8.28 1.65
N ALA A 805 36.29 -7.77 1.34
CA ALA A 805 37.53 -8.29 1.91
C ALA A 805 37.59 -8.17 3.44
N ARG A 806 37.21 -7.00 3.99
CA ARG A 806 37.19 -6.75 5.44
C ARG A 806 36.26 -7.70 6.19
N THR A 807 35.10 -8.01 5.63
CA THR A 807 34.10 -8.84 6.32
C THR A 807 34.34 -10.34 6.17
N LEU A 808 34.99 -10.74 5.07
CA LEU A 808 35.24 -12.13 4.70
C LEU A 808 36.61 -12.67 5.15
N ASP A 809 37.41 -11.85 5.85
CA ASP A 809 38.63 -12.23 6.58
C ASP A 809 39.69 -12.98 5.73
N ASN A 810 39.77 -12.64 4.43
CA ASN A 810 40.53 -13.38 3.42
C ASN A 810 41.59 -12.54 2.67
N GLU A 811 42.11 -11.46 3.27
CA GLU A 811 43.09 -10.55 2.64
C GLU A 811 44.34 -11.25 2.07
N LYS A 812 44.62 -12.52 2.45
CA LYS A 812 45.78 -13.28 1.99
C LYS A 812 45.53 -14.24 0.81
N ARG A 813 44.28 -14.49 0.39
CA ARG A 813 43.95 -15.50 -0.64
C ARG A 813 43.47 -14.93 -1.97
N VAL A 814 42.95 -13.71 -1.99
CA VAL A 814 42.40 -13.07 -3.19
C VAL A 814 42.98 -11.66 -3.30
N HIS A 815 43.51 -11.31 -4.48
CA HIS A 815 44.09 -10.00 -4.73
C HIS A 815 43.01 -8.93 -4.68
N LEU A 816 43.17 -7.91 -3.84
CA LEU A 816 42.20 -6.83 -3.72
C LEU A 816 42.49 -5.74 -4.78
N PRO A 817 41.62 -5.56 -5.79
CA PRO A 817 41.96 -4.80 -7.00
C PRO A 817 42.23 -3.33 -6.72
N THR A 818 43.39 -2.78 -7.11
CA THR A 818 43.77 -1.38 -6.84
C THR A 818 42.88 -0.38 -7.57
N VAL A 819 43.00 0.91 -7.26
CA VAL A 819 42.24 1.93 -8.00
C VAL A 819 42.75 2.01 -9.44
N GLU A 820 44.06 1.89 -9.65
CA GLU A 820 44.65 1.88 -11.00
C GLU A 820 44.17 0.68 -11.83
N GLU A 821 44.11 -0.52 -11.24
CA GLU A 821 43.59 -1.72 -11.94
C GLU A 821 42.11 -1.60 -12.32
N LEU A 822 41.34 -0.80 -11.57
CA LEU A 822 39.94 -0.56 -11.84
C LEU A 822 39.71 0.61 -12.80
N GLU A 823 40.74 1.36 -13.22
CA GLU A 823 40.61 2.48 -14.16
C GLU A 823 40.57 2.04 -15.62
N ASP A 824 41.23 0.93 -15.97
CA ASP A 824 41.27 0.40 -17.35
C ASP A 824 39.97 -0.36 -17.72
N GLU A 825 39.66 -1.46 -17.03
CA GLU A 825 38.46 -2.30 -17.27
C GLU A 825 37.66 -2.55 -15.97
N PRO A 826 37.04 -1.51 -15.38
CA PRO A 826 36.50 -1.55 -14.01
C PRO A 826 35.59 -2.75 -13.71
N LEU A 827 34.66 -3.05 -14.62
CA LEU A 827 33.64 -4.10 -14.44
C LEU A 827 34.25 -5.50 -14.54
N GLU A 828 35.13 -5.73 -15.51
CA GLU A 828 35.77 -7.03 -15.72
C GLU A 828 36.72 -7.37 -14.57
N THR A 829 37.53 -6.39 -14.14
CA THR A 829 38.41 -6.54 -12.98
C THR A 829 37.63 -6.87 -11.71
N PHE A 830 36.49 -6.21 -11.49
CA PHE A 830 35.64 -6.48 -10.32
C PHE A 830 34.92 -7.82 -10.40
N LEU A 831 34.40 -8.21 -11.57
CA LEU A 831 33.77 -9.51 -11.77
C LEU A 831 34.79 -10.65 -11.58
N THR A 832 36.02 -10.46 -12.04
CA THR A 832 37.14 -11.39 -11.80
C THR A 832 37.45 -11.52 -10.32
N TYR A 833 37.51 -10.39 -9.60
CA TYR A 833 37.67 -10.39 -8.14
C TYR A 833 36.51 -11.14 -7.44
N LEU A 834 35.26 -10.90 -7.84
CA LEU A 834 34.09 -11.61 -7.29
C LEU A 834 34.14 -13.11 -7.60
N ALA A 835 34.58 -13.52 -8.79
CA ALA A 835 34.72 -14.93 -9.14
C ALA A 835 35.79 -15.63 -8.28
N GLN A 836 36.98 -15.01 -8.13
CA GLN A 836 38.04 -15.52 -7.26
C GLN A 836 37.60 -15.61 -5.80
N LEU A 837 36.85 -14.61 -5.33
CA LEU A 837 36.29 -14.59 -3.98
C LEU A 837 35.22 -15.66 -3.80
N THR A 838 34.37 -15.89 -4.80
CA THR A 838 33.37 -16.97 -4.82
C THR A 838 34.06 -18.33 -4.74
N ASP A 839 35.13 -18.55 -5.51
CA ASP A 839 35.89 -19.80 -5.49
C ASP A 839 36.60 -20.04 -4.15
N ALA A 840 37.15 -18.99 -3.54
CA ALA A 840 37.75 -19.07 -2.21
C ALA A 840 36.73 -19.34 -1.10
N TYR A 841 35.47 -18.94 -1.30
CA TYR A 841 34.39 -19.01 -0.31
C TYR A 841 33.39 -20.15 -0.55
N LYS A 842 33.52 -20.90 -1.65
CA LYS A 842 32.55 -21.95 -2.06
C LYS A 842 32.34 -23.09 -1.07
N TYR A 843 33.32 -23.34 -0.20
CA TYR A 843 33.25 -24.41 0.81
C TYR A 843 32.64 -23.94 2.14
N THR A 844 32.33 -22.65 2.26
CA THR A 844 31.60 -22.17 3.43
C THR A 844 30.12 -22.54 3.29
N GLN A 845 29.50 -22.94 4.40
CA GLN A 845 28.07 -23.26 4.44
C GLN A 845 27.18 -21.99 4.40
N LYS A 846 27.74 -20.80 4.16
CA LYS A 846 27.05 -19.51 4.23
C LYS A 846 27.16 -18.74 2.91
N LYS A 847 26.08 -18.07 2.52
CA LYS A 847 26.03 -17.12 1.40
C LYS A 847 26.54 -15.74 1.82
N ILE A 848 26.76 -14.84 0.87
CA ILE A 848 27.16 -13.44 1.12
C ILE A 848 25.93 -12.56 0.91
N LEU A 849 25.58 -11.75 1.92
CA LEU A 849 24.51 -10.77 1.83
C LEU A 849 25.12 -9.37 1.77
N ILE A 850 25.09 -8.72 0.61
CA ILE A 850 25.60 -7.36 0.42
C ILE A 850 24.46 -6.36 0.67
N ALA A 851 24.51 -5.68 1.80
CA ALA A 851 23.59 -4.62 2.15
C ALA A 851 24.13 -3.26 1.66
N MET A 852 23.51 -2.70 0.63
CA MET A 852 23.89 -1.42 0.04
C MET A 852 22.93 -0.33 0.51
N ASP A 853 23.44 0.60 1.32
CA ASP A 853 22.68 1.76 1.79
C ASP A 853 22.84 2.96 0.84
N GLU A 854 21.82 3.79 0.78
CA GLU A 854 21.76 5.01 -0.06
C GLU A 854 22.10 4.75 -1.55
N ILE A 855 21.57 3.67 -2.16
CA ILE A 855 21.80 3.36 -3.58
C ILE A 855 21.35 4.49 -4.53
N GLY A 856 20.44 5.35 -4.06
CA GLY A 856 20.01 6.53 -4.81
C GLY A 856 21.15 7.49 -5.16
N THR A 857 22.24 7.48 -4.40
CA THR A 857 23.44 8.27 -4.72
C THR A 857 24.12 7.84 -6.03
N LEU A 858 24.06 6.55 -6.38
CA LEU A 858 24.55 6.05 -7.67
C LEU A 858 23.66 6.52 -8.82
N VAL A 859 22.34 6.60 -8.58
CA VAL A 859 21.38 7.12 -9.56
C VAL A 859 21.63 8.59 -9.85
N ASP A 860 21.83 9.38 -8.79
CA ASP A 860 22.18 10.80 -8.91
C ASP A 860 23.51 10.97 -9.66
N ALA A 861 24.50 10.11 -9.39
CA ALA A 861 25.79 10.13 -10.09
C ALA A 861 25.62 9.87 -11.60
N VAL A 862 24.79 8.89 -11.99
CA VAL A 862 24.47 8.63 -13.40
C VAL A 862 23.79 9.82 -14.06
N ARG A 863 22.78 10.41 -13.41
CA ARG A 863 22.05 11.57 -13.94
C ARG A 863 22.95 12.80 -14.10
N SER A 864 23.95 12.93 -13.23
CA SER A 864 24.97 13.98 -13.32
C SER A 864 26.09 13.69 -14.34
N GLY A 865 26.02 12.56 -15.06
CA GLY A 865 27.02 12.14 -16.06
C GLY A 865 28.36 11.70 -15.45
N LYS A 866 28.40 11.39 -14.15
CA LYS A 866 29.62 10.97 -13.43
C LYS A 866 29.81 9.46 -13.39
N LEU A 867 28.78 8.70 -13.73
CA LEU A 867 28.77 7.24 -13.70
C LEU A 867 27.97 6.72 -14.90
N ASP A 868 28.45 5.65 -15.54
CA ASP A 868 27.73 5.01 -16.64
C ASP A 868 26.73 3.97 -16.14
N PHE A 869 25.70 3.71 -16.94
CA PHE A 869 24.65 2.73 -16.64
C PHE A 869 25.16 1.28 -16.57
N GLU A 870 26.32 0.98 -17.15
CA GLU A 870 26.90 -0.37 -17.19
C GLU A 870 27.08 -0.99 -15.79
N LEU A 871 27.35 -0.18 -14.78
CA LEU A 871 27.47 -0.65 -13.39
C LEU A 871 26.17 -1.31 -12.88
N PHE A 872 25.00 -0.78 -13.27
CA PHE A 872 23.70 -1.33 -12.87
C PHE A 872 23.39 -2.66 -13.59
N TYR A 873 23.81 -2.80 -14.85
CA TYR A 873 23.72 -4.08 -15.58
C TYR A 873 24.57 -5.16 -14.92
N MET A 874 25.77 -4.81 -14.43
CA MET A 874 26.62 -5.73 -13.67
C MET A 874 25.91 -6.18 -12.39
N PHE A 875 25.37 -5.27 -11.58
CA PHE A 875 24.63 -5.65 -10.36
C PHE A 875 23.44 -6.56 -10.68
N ARG A 876 22.68 -6.26 -11.73
CA ARG A 876 21.59 -7.10 -12.21
C ARG A 876 22.07 -8.51 -12.57
N SER A 877 23.13 -8.61 -13.35
CA SER A 877 23.72 -9.89 -13.77
C SER A 877 24.12 -10.73 -12.56
N VAL A 878 24.80 -10.12 -11.58
CA VAL A 878 25.17 -10.81 -10.33
C VAL A 878 23.92 -11.26 -9.56
N MET A 879 22.88 -10.44 -9.46
CA MET A 879 21.61 -10.80 -8.78
C MET A 879 20.90 -11.98 -9.45
N GLN A 880 20.99 -12.12 -10.78
CA GLN A 880 20.29 -13.18 -11.53
C GLN A 880 21.06 -14.49 -11.60
N HIS A 881 22.39 -14.42 -11.64
CA HIS A 881 23.24 -15.57 -11.94
C HIS A 881 24.08 -16.06 -10.76
N SER A 882 24.24 -15.27 -9.70
CA SER A 882 25.00 -15.68 -8.52
C SER A 882 24.13 -16.49 -7.55
N SER A 883 24.56 -17.71 -7.24
CA SER A 883 23.97 -18.53 -6.15
C SER A 883 24.55 -18.21 -4.77
N LEU A 884 25.70 -17.52 -4.73
CA LEU A 884 26.43 -17.20 -3.49
C LEU A 884 26.17 -15.77 -2.98
N VAL A 885 25.88 -14.82 -3.88
CA VAL A 885 25.71 -13.40 -3.53
C VAL A 885 24.24 -12.99 -3.62
N THR A 886 23.72 -12.41 -2.55
CA THR A 886 22.38 -11.82 -2.48
C THR A 886 22.49 -10.36 -2.09
N PHE A 887 21.65 -9.48 -2.65
CA PHE A 887 21.67 -8.06 -2.34
C PHE A 887 20.48 -7.64 -1.47
N LEU A 888 20.76 -6.73 -0.54
CA LEU A 888 19.76 -6.00 0.25
C LEU A 888 19.97 -4.50 -0.01
N LEU A 889 19.14 -3.93 -0.87
CA LEU A 889 19.30 -2.56 -1.36
C LEU A 889 18.38 -1.60 -0.61
N CYS A 890 18.87 -0.41 -0.25
CA CYS A 890 18.06 0.65 0.36
C CYS A 890 18.00 1.90 -0.52
N THR A 891 16.79 2.42 -0.74
CA THR A 891 16.56 3.67 -1.49
C THR A 891 15.38 4.46 -0.92
N SER A 892 15.21 5.71 -1.33
CA SER A 892 14.04 6.52 -1.00
C SER A 892 12.94 6.41 -2.05
N ASP A 893 11.68 6.65 -1.66
CA ASP A 893 10.53 6.51 -2.57
C ASP A 893 10.63 7.43 -3.80
N ASP A 894 11.15 8.64 -3.66
CA ASP A 894 11.38 9.58 -4.76
C ASP A 894 12.38 9.06 -5.79
N VAL A 895 13.49 8.45 -5.33
CA VAL A 895 14.48 7.88 -6.23
C VAL A 895 13.93 6.60 -6.87
N ALA A 896 13.17 5.80 -6.14
CA ALA A 896 12.47 4.66 -6.70
C ALA A 896 11.42 5.06 -7.76
N GLU A 897 10.81 6.25 -7.68
CA GLU A 897 9.93 6.75 -8.75
C GLU A 897 10.73 7.26 -9.95
N LEU A 898 11.75 8.08 -9.72
CA LEU A 898 12.63 8.59 -10.79
C LEU A 898 13.27 7.45 -11.58
N LEU A 899 13.70 6.40 -10.88
CA LEU A 899 14.23 5.20 -11.49
C LEU A 899 13.20 4.49 -12.41
N LYS A 900 11.89 4.57 -12.13
CA LYS A 900 10.85 4.02 -13.00
C LYS A 900 10.61 4.90 -14.23
N GLU A 901 10.64 6.22 -14.05
CA GLU A 901 10.44 7.19 -15.14
C GLU A 901 11.57 7.14 -16.15
N ASP A 902 12.82 7.00 -15.69
CA ASP A 902 14.02 6.95 -16.52
C ASP A 902 14.35 5.53 -17.05
N GLY A 903 13.50 4.52 -16.81
CA GLY A 903 13.71 3.12 -17.27
C GLY A 903 14.84 2.36 -16.55
N VAL A 904 15.47 2.98 -15.55
CA VAL A 904 16.61 2.43 -14.80
C VAL A 904 16.18 1.31 -13.84
N LEU A 905 14.95 1.34 -13.33
CA LEU A 905 14.39 0.26 -12.50
C LEU A 905 14.05 -1.00 -13.29
N ASP A 906 13.89 -0.92 -14.61
CA ASP A 906 13.80 -2.14 -15.43
C ASP A 906 15.07 -3.00 -15.30
N LEU A 907 16.20 -2.40 -14.85
CA LEU A 907 17.44 -3.09 -14.50
C LEU A 907 17.41 -3.79 -13.14
N LEU A 908 16.52 -3.41 -12.22
CA LEU A 908 16.43 -3.97 -10.86
C LEU A 908 15.07 -4.62 -10.53
N ASN A 909 14.22 -4.88 -11.55
CA ASN A 909 12.97 -5.66 -11.47
C ASN A 909 13.15 -7.13 -11.03
N VAL A 910 14.38 -7.53 -10.69
CA VAL A 910 14.75 -8.82 -10.11
C VAL A 910 14.71 -8.82 -8.57
N THR A 911 14.35 -7.69 -7.96
CA THR A 911 14.28 -7.52 -6.50
C THR A 911 12.86 -7.61 -5.96
N GLN A 912 12.70 -8.16 -4.75
CA GLN A 912 11.44 -8.14 -3.99
C GLN A 912 11.36 -6.87 -3.14
N GLY A 913 10.26 -6.12 -3.26
CA GLY A 913 10.10 -4.82 -2.61
C GLY A 913 9.53 -4.89 -1.19
N VAL A 914 10.20 -4.25 -0.23
CA VAL A 914 9.69 -3.96 1.12
C VAL A 914 9.62 -2.44 1.28
N ARG A 915 8.43 -1.89 1.50
CA ARG A 915 8.24 -0.45 1.74
C ARG A 915 8.09 -0.18 3.23
N LEU A 916 8.87 0.74 3.78
CA LEU A 916 8.73 1.29 5.13
C LEU A 916 7.89 2.56 5.09
N SER A 917 6.83 2.61 5.89
CA SER A 917 6.00 3.80 6.14
C SER A 917 6.16 4.27 7.58
N HIS A 918 5.35 5.24 8.00
CA HIS A 918 5.17 5.59 9.42
C HIS A 918 4.83 4.34 10.25
N LEU A 919 5.17 4.35 11.54
CA LEU A 919 4.85 3.26 12.45
C LEU A 919 3.34 3.19 12.69
N ASP A 920 2.82 2.01 12.97
CA ASP A 920 1.50 1.91 13.59
C ASP A 920 1.53 2.47 15.02
N PRO A 921 0.38 2.91 15.57
CA PRO A 921 0.33 3.53 16.90
C PRO A 921 0.93 2.68 18.02
N ASP A 922 0.72 1.36 18.00
CA ASP A 922 1.23 0.45 19.02
C ASP A 922 2.75 0.34 18.94
N ALA A 923 3.30 0.19 17.74
CA ALA A 923 4.74 0.21 17.49
C ALA A 923 5.40 1.54 17.87
N ALA A 924 4.74 2.66 17.58
CA ALA A 924 5.23 3.99 17.94
C ALA A 924 5.22 4.22 19.46
N GLN A 925 4.18 3.73 20.13
CA GLN A 925 4.08 3.74 21.59
C GLN A 925 5.21 2.91 22.23
N GLN A 926 5.46 1.70 21.72
CA GLN A 926 6.57 0.86 22.19
C GLN A 926 7.93 1.56 22.03
N LEU A 927 8.16 2.24 20.90
CA LEU A 927 9.40 2.96 20.64
C LEU A 927 9.68 4.05 21.68
N ILE A 928 8.64 4.74 22.17
CA ILE A 928 8.78 5.77 23.20
C ILE A 928 8.85 5.19 24.61
N GLN A 929 8.00 4.22 24.93
CA GLN A 929 7.82 3.76 26.31
C GLN A 929 8.82 2.69 26.74
N GLU A 930 9.12 1.70 25.90
CA GLU A 930 9.96 0.56 26.31
C GLU A 930 11.39 0.99 26.72
N PRO A 931 12.07 1.92 26.01
CA PRO A 931 13.39 2.40 26.43
C PRO A 931 13.41 3.17 27.77
N LEU A 932 12.25 3.64 28.24
CA LEU A 932 12.09 4.45 29.44
C LEU A 932 11.33 3.72 30.55
N ARG A 933 11.04 2.43 30.34
CA ARG A 933 10.21 1.62 31.22
C ARG A 933 10.81 1.56 32.62
N GLY A 934 10.03 2.02 33.61
CA GLY A 934 10.46 2.08 35.01
C GLY A 934 11.24 3.34 35.39
N GLU A 935 11.61 4.18 34.42
CA GLU A 935 12.30 5.46 34.67
C GLU A 935 11.37 6.67 34.47
N VAL A 936 10.46 6.63 33.49
CA VAL A 936 9.53 7.72 33.16
C VAL A 936 8.13 7.17 32.92
N TYR A 937 7.13 7.79 33.54
CA TYR A 937 5.72 7.48 33.34
C TYR A 937 5.07 8.46 32.36
N PHE A 938 4.33 7.93 31.40
CA PHE A 938 3.57 8.72 30.43
C PHE A 938 2.08 8.53 30.71
N GLU A 939 1.37 9.64 30.89
CA GLU A 939 -0.09 9.62 30.91
C GLU A 939 -0.64 9.17 29.53
N PRO A 940 -1.77 8.44 29.47
CA PRO A 940 -2.37 8.02 28.19
C PRO A 940 -2.58 9.17 27.20
N ASP A 941 -3.05 10.32 27.69
CA ASP A 941 -3.33 11.49 26.85
C ASP A 941 -2.03 12.14 26.33
N ALA A 942 -0.95 12.11 27.12
CA ALA A 942 0.36 12.57 26.67
C ALA A 942 0.92 11.72 25.52
N ILE A 943 0.72 10.40 25.56
CA ILE A 943 1.11 9.50 24.47
C ILE A 943 0.26 9.78 23.25
N ALA A 944 -1.06 9.88 23.41
CA ALA A 944 -1.96 10.19 22.31
C ALA A 944 -1.60 11.51 21.63
N ALA A 945 -1.27 12.54 22.40
CA ALA A 945 -0.81 13.84 21.89
C ALA A 945 0.52 13.73 21.13
N LEU A 946 1.50 12.98 21.66
CA LEU A 946 2.80 12.77 21.02
C LEU A 946 2.68 12.01 19.69
N LEU A 947 1.85 10.96 19.65
CA LEU A 947 1.58 10.19 18.43
C LEU A 947 0.84 11.03 17.38
N ARG A 948 -0.15 11.82 17.80
CA ARG A 948 -0.92 12.73 16.95
C ARG A 948 -0.03 13.78 16.29
N VAL A 949 0.82 14.45 17.07
CA VAL A 949 1.65 15.53 16.54
C VAL A 949 2.74 15.01 15.58
N THR A 950 3.23 13.80 15.82
CA THR A 950 4.29 13.19 15.00
C THR A 950 3.76 12.31 13.86
N GLU A 951 2.46 12.01 13.82
CA GLU A 951 1.86 10.96 12.99
C GLU A 951 2.65 9.65 13.04
N CYS A 952 3.09 9.25 14.23
CA CYS A 952 3.88 8.05 14.45
C CYS A 952 5.19 7.98 13.63
N HIS A 953 5.74 9.11 13.19
CA HIS A 953 6.98 9.14 12.41
C HIS A 953 8.21 8.95 13.32
N PRO A 954 9.04 7.90 13.12
CA PRO A 954 10.15 7.55 14.02
C PRO A 954 11.13 8.70 14.31
N TYR A 955 11.54 9.44 13.26
CA TYR A 955 12.48 10.54 13.43
C TYR A 955 11.96 11.67 14.32
N TYR A 956 10.68 12.05 14.17
CA TYR A 956 10.08 13.11 14.98
C TYR A 956 9.80 12.64 16.40
N LEU A 957 9.43 11.36 16.59
CA LEU A 957 9.36 10.72 17.90
C LEU A 957 10.71 10.76 18.62
N HIS A 958 11.81 10.47 17.93
CA HIS A 958 13.15 10.56 18.52
C HIS A 958 13.50 12.00 18.91
N ILE A 959 13.20 12.99 18.07
CA ILE A 959 13.45 14.41 18.37
C ILE A 959 12.66 14.84 19.62
N LEU A 960 11.34 14.66 19.60
CA LEU A 960 10.49 15.10 20.70
C LEU A 960 10.80 14.31 21.97
N GLY A 961 11.05 13.00 21.89
CA GLY A 961 11.48 12.18 23.01
C GLY A 961 12.76 12.70 23.66
N THR A 962 13.81 13.02 22.88
CA THR A 962 15.07 13.56 23.42
C THR A 962 14.84 14.88 24.16
N ASN A 963 14.04 15.78 23.59
CA ASN A 963 13.81 17.09 24.16
C ASN A 963 12.91 17.02 25.39
N LEU A 964 11.90 16.14 25.37
CA LEU A 964 11.01 15.88 26.49
C LEU A 964 11.79 15.37 27.70
N ILE A 965 12.64 14.37 27.54
CA ILE A 965 13.46 13.85 28.65
C ILE A 965 14.45 14.90 29.16
N SER A 966 15.03 15.69 28.26
CA SER A 966 15.91 16.81 28.65
C SER A 966 15.16 17.85 29.49
N GLN A 967 13.90 18.15 29.15
CA GLN A 967 13.04 19.04 29.93
C GLN A 967 12.69 18.45 31.29
N LEU A 968 12.23 17.20 31.34
CA LEU A 968 11.93 16.48 32.58
C LEU A 968 13.14 16.40 33.52
N ASN A 969 14.35 16.24 32.97
CA ASN A 969 15.58 16.28 33.75
C ASN A 969 15.86 17.64 34.37
N LYS A 970 15.62 18.74 33.63
CA LYS A 970 15.75 20.11 34.15
C LYS A 970 14.72 20.40 35.23
N GLU A 971 13.48 19.97 35.01
CA GLU A 971 12.35 20.14 35.93
C GLU A 971 12.35 19.14 37.09
N ARG A 972 13.26 18.16 37.06
CA ARG A 972 13.38 17.08 38.05
C ARG A 972 12.08 16.27 38.23
N ARG A 973 11.33 16.08 37.12
CA ARG A 973 10.05 15.34 37.05
C ARG A 973 10.21 14.02 36.29
N ARG A 974 9.37 13.02 36.59
CA ARG A 974 9.36 11.70 35.91
C ARG A 974 7.99 11.31 35.33
N VAL A 975 7.05 12.24 35.34
CA VAL A 975 5.71 12.08 34.77
C VAL A 975 5.55 13.06 33.62
N VAL A 976 5.05 12.56 32.50
CA VAL A 976 4.71 13.34 31.31
C VAL A 976 3.20 13.49 31.23
N TYR A 977 2.73 14.73 31.20
CA TYR A 977 1.34 15.10 30.96
C TYR A 977 1.14 15.60 29.51
N GLU A 978 -0.11 15.66 29.04
CA GLU A 978 -0.42 16.22 27.71
C GLU A 978 0.08 17.67 27.58
N SER A 979 -0.04 18.47 28.66
CA SER A 979 0.45 19.86 28.68
C SER A 979 1.97 19.98 28.45
N ASP A 980 2.76 18.97 28.82
CA ASP A 980 4.19 18.96 28.55
C ASP A 980 4.46 18.82 27.04
N ILE A 981 3.64 18.05 26.32
CA ILE A 981 3.72 17.89 24.86
C ILE A 981 3.31 19.19 24.17
N ASP A 982 2.20 19.82 24.60
CA ASP A 982 1.76 21.09 24.02
C ASP A 982 2.79 22.21 24.23
N ALA A 983 3.38 22.30 25.43
CA ALA A 983 4.44 23.25 25.72
C ALA A 983 5.70 22.96 24.90
N LEU A 984 6.05 21.68 24.74
CA LEU A 984 7.18 21.24 23.93
C LEU A 984 7.00 21.65 22.46
N VAL A 985 5.84 21.37 21.87
CA VAL A 985 5.52 21.72 20.48
C VAL A 985 5.49 23.24 20.29
N SER A 986 4.89 23.99 21.22
CA SER A 986 4.87 25.46 21.20
C SER A 986 6.27 26.09 21.28
N ARG A 987 7.19 25.50 22.07
CA ARG A 987 8.59 25.91 22.10
C ARG A 987 9.35 25.50 20.83
N HIS A 988 9.11 24.30 20.32
CA HIS A 988 9.82 23.75 19.15
C HIS A 988 9.48 24.45 17.84
N THR A 989 8.26 24.95 17.67
CA THR A 989 7.89 25.78 16.51
C THR A 989 8.68 27.10 16.46
N THR A 990 9.21 27.56 17.59
CA THR A 990 9.97 28.83 17.70
C THR A 990 11.50 28.64 17.68
N TYR A 991 12.01 27.45 18.03
CA TYR A 991 13.46 27.19 18.21
C TYR A 991 14.08 26.04 17.38
N LEU A 992 13.28 25.24 16.66
CA LEU A 992 13.86 24.33 15.65
C LEU A 992 14.46 25.20 14.54
N ASN A 993 15.76 25.05 14.31
CA ASN A 993 16.56 25.85 13.36
C ASN A 993 16.22 25.53 11.88
N GLY A 994 15.13 24.80 11.64
CA GLY A 994 14.63 24.40 10.32
C GLY A 994 15.41 23.29 9.65
N SER A 995 16.59 22.94 10.17
CA SER A 995 17.44 21.89 9.60
C SER A 995 16.79 20.51 9.67
N GLU A 996 15.92 20.27 10.65
CA GLU A 996 15.20 19.01 10.83
C GLU A 996 14.15 18.78 9.73
N PHE A 997 13.59 19.86 9.16
CA PHE A 997 12.58 19.81 8.10
C PHE A 997 13.13 20.12 6.70
N LEU A 998 14.40 20.51 6.61
CA LEU A 998 15.09 20.85 5.35
C LEU A 998 14.93 19.76 4.28
N HIS A 999 14.92 18.49 4.72
CA HIS A 999 14.76 17.33 3.84
C HIS A 999 13.40 17.25 3.13
N LEU A 1000 12.35 17.91 3.67
CA LEU A 1000 11.03 18.07 3.04
C LEU A 1000 10.97 19.29 2.10
N TRP A 1001 12.01 20.14 2.08
CA TRP A 1001 12.02 21.42 1.39
C TRP A 1001 13.00 21.50 0.22
N GLU A 1002 14.25 21.06 0.41
CA GLU A 1002 15.34 21.22 -0.58
C GLU A 1002 15.12 20.42 -1.86
N ARG A 1003 14.31 19.37 -1.82
CA ARG A 1003 14.10 18.43 -2.93
C ARG A 1003 12.90 18.76 -3.80
N GLU A 1004 11.99 19.57 -3.27
CA GLU A 1004 10.75 19.94 -3.94
C GLU A 1004 11.03 21.00 -5.00
N ASP A 1005 10.38 20.88 -6.15
CA ASP A 1005 10.41 21.92 -7.18
C ASP A 1005 9.67 23.18 -6.71
N GLU A 1006 9.81 24.26 -7.48
CA GLU A 1006 9.21 25.54 -7.13
C GLU A 1006 7.68 25.43 -6.94
N ALA A 1007 6.98 24.71 -7.81
CA ALA A 1007 5.53 24.55 -7.71
C ALA A 1007 5.11 23.76 -6.46
N GLN A 1008 5.83 22.69 -6.12
CA GLN A 1008 5.60 21.90 -4.91
C GLN A 1008 5.83 22.72 -3.65
N ARG A 1009 6.87 23.56 -3.63
CA ARG A 1009 7.14 24.48 -2.50
C ARG A 1009 6.01 25.50 -2.33
N GLU A 1010 5.47 26.05 -3.43
CA GLU A 1010 4.32 26.95 -3.36
C GLU A 1010 3.06 26.24 -2.86
N VAL A 1011 2.80 25.00 -3.30
CA VAL A 1011 1.67 24.20 -2.81
C VAL A 1011 1.78 23.92 -1.31
N LEU A 1012 2.96 23.53 -0.82
CA LEU A 1012 3.22 23.35 0.61
C LEU A 1012 3.02 24.65 1.38
N ARG A 1013 3.45 25.79 0.81
CA ARG A 1013 3.23 27.11 1.40
C ARG A 1013 1.75 27.43 1.59
N ALA A 1014 0.92 27.19 0.57
CA ALA A 1014 -0.51 27.46 0.62
C ALA A 1014 -1.26 26.57 1.63
N LEU A 1015 -0.82 25.33 1.80
CA LEU A 1015 -1.44 24.36 2.72
C LEU A 1015 -1.04 24.59 4.18
N CYS A 1016 0.26 24.74 4.44
CA CYS A 1016 0.77 24.81 5.80
C CYS A 1016 0.50 26.16 6.50
N ALA A 1017 0.18 27.22 5.73
CA ALA A 1017 -0.18 28.53 6.28
C ALA A 1017 -1.55 28.56 7.01
N TRP A 1018 -2.38 27.52 6.89
CA TRP A 1018 -3.69 27.50 7.55
C TRP A 1018 -3.60 26.94 8.98
N PRO A 1019 -4.01 27.71 10.00
CA PRO A 1019 -4.22 27.16 11.34
C PRO A 1019 -5.33 26.12 11.23
N HIS A 1020 -5.10 24.88 11.68
CA HIS A 1020 -6.04 23.75 11.68
C HIS A 1020 -6.10 22.84 10.44
N ALA A 1021 -5.24 23.02 9.42
CA ALA A 1021 -5.20 22.09 8.28
C ALA A 1021 -4.97 20.65 8.75
N SER A 1022 -5.98 19.80 8.60
CA SER A 1022 -6.00 18.45 9.16
C SER A 1022 -6.98 17.57 8.39
N ALA A 1023 -7.10 16.29 8.76
CA ALA A 1023 -8.09 15.38 8.22
C ALA A 1023 -9.55 15.91 8.34
N LEU A 1024 -9.82 16.75 9.35
CA LEU A 1024 -11.13 17.35 9.59
C LEU A 1024 -11.41 18.59 8.70
N THR A 1025 -10.35 19.24 8.19
CA THR A 1025 -10.46 20.40 7.28
C THR A 1025 -9.50 20.26 6.09
N PRO A 1026 -9.73 19.26 5.21
CA PRO A 1026 -8.84 18.98 4.09
C PRO A 1026 -9.14 19.90 2.88
N PHE A 1027 -8.14 20.14 2.03
CA PHE A 1027 -8.20 21.09 0.91
C PHE A 1027 -8.49 20.41 -0.42
N SER A 1028 -9.41 20.95 -1.22
CA SER A 1028 -9.50 20.57 -2.64
C SER A 1028 -8.38 21.21 -3.46
N VAL A 1029 -8.09 20.67 -4.65
CA VAL A 1029 -7.14 21.28 -5.61
C VAL A 1029 -7.51 22.75 -5.88
N GLU A 1030 -8.80 23.03 -6.06
CA GLU A 1030 -9.29 24.39 -6.32
C GLU A 1030 -9.08 25.33 -5.12
N SER A 1031 -9.29 24.83 -3.90
CA SER A 1031 -9.05 25.60 -2.68
C SER A 1031 -7.58 25.96 -2.48
N VAL A 1032 -6.66 25.06 -2.86
CA VAL A 1032 -5.21 25.34 -2.85
C VAL A 1032 -4.86 26.38 -3.92
N ARG A 1033 -5.42 26.24 -5.13
CA ARG A 1033 -5.20 27.18 -6.24
C ARG A 1033 -5.67 28.60 -5.90
N GLN A 1034 -6.87 28.74 -5.35
CA GLN A 1034 -7.41 30.04 -4.94
C GLN A 1034 -6.51 30.74 -3.90
N ARG A 1035 -5.88 29.98 -3.01
CA ARG A 1035 -4.94 30.52 -2.02
C ARG A 1035 -3.62 30.93 -2.63
N LEU A 1036 -3.09 30.14 -3.56
CA LEU A 1036 -1.91 30.50 -4.33
C LEU A 1036 -2.14 31.83 -5.06
N GLN A 1037 -3.30 31.97 -5.71
CA GLN A 1037 -3.70 33.22 -6.37
C GLN A 1037 -3.80 34.40 -5.38
N ALA A 1038 -4.41 34.20 -4.21
CA ALA A 1038 -4.47 35.22 -3.16
C ALA A 1038 -3.08 35.63 -2.63
N ALA A 1039 -2.12 34.71 -2.65
CA ALA A 1039 -0.72 34.95 -2.30
C ALA A 1039 0.12 35.54 -3.45
N GLY A 1040 -0.47 35.80 -4.62
CA GLY A 1040 0.20 36.36 -5.79
C GLY A 1040 0.98 35.34 -6.63
N VAL A 1041 0.69 34.05 -6.48
CA VAL A 1041 1.31 32.94 -7.22
C VAL A 1041 0.29 32.36 -8.20
N ASP A 1042 0.55 32.48 -9.50
CA ASP A 1042 -0.32 31.92 -10.54
C ASP A 1042 0.22 30.56 -11.01
N LEU A 1043 -0.36 29.48 -10.46
CA LEU A 1043 -0.07 28.11 -10.88
C LEU A 1043 -1.30 27.49 -11.57
N PRO A 1044 -1.13 26.90 -12.77
CA PRO A 1044 -2.21 26.18 -13.45
C PRO A 1044 -2.79 25.06 -12.59
N PHE A 1045 -4.08 24.79 -12.74
CA PHE A 1045 -4.77 23.71 -11.99
C PHE A 1045 -4.02 22.37 -12.09
N GLU A 1046 -3.54 22.01 -13.28
CA GLU A 1046 -2.79 20.77 -13.53
C GLU A 1046 -1.46 20.72 -12.78
N ARG A 1047 -0.77 21.86 -12.64
CA ARG A 1047 0.48 21.94 -11.86
C ARG A 1047 0.20 21.74 -10.37
N VAL A 1048 -0.84 22.40 -9.85
CA VAL A 1048 -1.26 22.23 -8.44
C VAL A 1048 -1.68 20.77 -8.17
N ALA A 1049 -2.48 20.18 -9.06
CA ALA A 1049 -2.91 18.78 -8.93
C ALA A 1049 -1.74 17.80 -8.94
N THR A 1050 -0.81 17.95 -9.89
CA THR A 1050 0.39 17.09 -9.99
C THR A 1050 1.29 17.24 -8.76
N SER A 1051 1.49 18.46 -8.25
CA SER A 1051 2.25 18.70 -7.02
C SER A 1051 1.59 18.06 -5.80
N LEU A 1052 0.26 18.16 -5.65
CA LEU A 1052 -0.49 17.54 -4.55
C LEU A 1052 -0.39 16.01 -4.57
N ASP A 1053 -0.57 15.40 -5.74
CA ASP A 1053 -0.44 13.94 -5.91
C ASP A 1053 0.98 13.47 -5.57
N ARG A 1054 2.01 14.15 -6.09
CA ARG A 1054 3.40 13.82 -5.80
C ARG A 1054 3.74 13.94 -4.32
N LEU A 1055 3.37 15.05 -3.67
CA LEU A 1055 3.58 15.26 -2.23
C LEU A 1055 2.81 14.23 -1.37
N THR A 1056 1.68 13.72 -1.85
CA THR A 1056 0.92 12.65 -1.18
C THR A 1056 1.63 11.31 -1.29
N ARG A 1057 2.18 10.96 -2.46
CA ARG A 1057 2.97 9.73 -2.66
C ARG A 1057 4.23 9.71 -1.81
N LEU A 1058 4.86 10.87 -1.63
CA LEU A 1058 6.02 11.09 -0.76
C LEU A 1058 5.67 11.12 0.74
N GLU A 1059 4.40 10.88 1.10
CA GLU A 1059 3.88 10.94 2.47
C GLU A 1059 4.06 12.30 3.18
N THR A 1060 4.31 13.38 2.43
CA THR A 1060 4.35 14.74 2.97
C THR A 1060 2.93 15.26 3.19
N LEU A 1061 2.01 14.91 2.29
CA LEU A 1061 0.58 15.13 2.42
C LEU A 1061 -0.17 13.81 2.64
N ALA A 1062 -1.33 13.91 3.26
CA ALA A 1062 -2.33 12.86 3.32
C ALA A 1062 -3.56 13.29 2.52
N GLN A 1063 -4.35 12.31 2.09
CA GLN A 1063 -5.57 12.55 1.31
C GLN A 1063 -6.76 11.82 1.91
N VAL A 1064 -7.94 12.44 1.80
CA VAL A 1064 -9.22 11.87 2.21
C VAL A 1064 -10.25 12.13 1.13
N GLN A 1065 -11.07 11.12 0.84
CA GLN A 1065 -12.20 11.28 -0.07
C GLN A 1065 -13.37 11.87 0.71
N SER A 1066 -13.86 13.04 0.28
CA SER A 1066 -14.96 13.73 0.94
C SER A 1066 -15.89 14.28 -0.14
N GLU A 1067 -17.17 13.90 -0.10
CA GLU A 1067 -18.19 14.35 -1.05
C GLU A 1067 -17.82 14.07 -2.53
N GLY A 1068 -17.22 12.90 -2.79
CA GLY A 1068 -16.81 12.50 -4.14
C GLY A 1068 -15.58 13.23 -4.70
N THR A 1069 -14.97 14.13 -3.93
CA THR A 1069 -13.77 14.88 -4.33
C THR A 1069 -12.58 14.51 -3.45
N MET A 1070 -11.39 14.39 -4.03
CA MET A 1070 -10.16 14.17 -3.27
C MET A 1070 -9.74 15.48 -2.59
N ARG A 1071 -9.48 15.40 -1.29
CA ARG A 1071 -9.01 16.53 -0.49
C ARG A 1071 -7.70 16.17 0.23
N TYR A 1072 -6.82 17.15 0.41
CA TYR A 1072 -5.44 16.99 0.84
C TYR A 1072 -5.16 17.78 2.13
N TYR A 1073 -4.29 17.28 3.00
CA TYR A 1073 -3.84 18.00 4.18
C TYR A 1073 -2.39 17.61 4.53
N PRO A 1074 -1.64 18.48 5.23
CA PRO A 1074 -0.31 18.12 5.73
C PRO A 1074 -0.39 16.87 6.59
N ARG A 1075 0.39 15.83 6.26
CA ARG A 1075 0.34 14.57 7.02
C ARG A 1075 0.82 14.82 8.44
N VAL A 1076 2.05 15.31 8.60
CA VAL A 1076 2.67 15.52 9.91
C VAL A 1076 2.30 16.90 10.49
N GLU A 1077 1.55 16.90 11.59
CA GLU A 1077 1.10 18.13 12.26
C GLU A 1077 2.26 18.97 12.81
N LEU A 1078 3.31 18.35 13.34
CA LEU A 1078 4.53 19.05 13.79
C LEU A 1078 5.17 19.88 12.66
N PHE A 1079 5.23 19.32 11.45
CA PHE A 1079 5.79 20.00 10.28
C PHE A 1079 4.92 21.19 9.87
N ARG A 1080 3.59 21.02 9.86
CA ARG A 1080 2.63 22.10 9.58
C ARG A 1080 2.81 23.26 10.56
N GLN A 1081 2.86 22.97 11.85
CA GLN A 1081 2.98 24.00 12.89
C GLN A 1081 4.31 24.76 12.81
N TRP A 1082 5.42 24.05 12.60
CA TRP A 1082 6.72 24.71 12.39
C TRP A 1082 6.70 25.61 11.16
N PHE A 1083 6.13 25.13 10.06
CA PHE A 1083 6.05 25.87 8.82
C PHE A 1083 5.17 27.13 8.93
N ALA A 1084 4.06 27.04 9.66
CA ALA A 1084 3.18 28.19 9.93
C ALA A 1084 3.93 29.34 10.63
N VAL A 1085 4.89 29.03 11.51
CA VAL A 1085 5.67 30.02 12.25
C VAL A 1085 6.88 30.55 11.47
N ASN A 1086 7.54 29.71 10.66
CA ASN A 1086 8.85 30.02 10.05
C ASN A 1086 8.82 30.33 8.55
N SER A 1087 7.67 30.24 7.88
CA SER A 1087 7.59 30.46 6.43
C SER A 1087 7.46 31.95 6.05
N PRO A 1088 8.20 32.44 5.02
CA PRO A 1088 8.16 33.83 4.56
C PRO A 1088 6.77 34.36 4.11
N LEU A 1089 5.79 33.48 3.88
CA LEU A 1089 4.44 33.88 3.49
C LEU A 1089 3.53 34.25 4.66
N HIS A 1090 3.85 33.86 5.90
CA HIS A 1090 3.10 34.38 7.05
C HIS A 1090 3.28 35.90 7.17
N GLN A 1091 4.42 36.45 6.75
CA GLN A 1091 4.65 37.90 6.73
C GLN A 1091 3.90 38.64 5.61
N ARG A 1092 3.60 38.00 4.46
CA ARG A 1092 2.89 38.64 3.34
C ARG A 1092 1.37 38.53 3.41
N VAL A 1093 0.84 37.51 4.09
CA VAL A 1093 -0.61 37.28 4.19
C VAL A 1093 -1.22 38.04 5.36
N THR A 1094 -0.54 38.18 6.51
CA THR A 1094 -1.04 38.97 7.64
C THR A 1094 -0.97 40.49 7.44
N GLU A 1095 -0.31 40.98 6.40
CA GLU A 1095 -0.32 42.41 6.02
C GLU A 1095 -1.53 42.77 5.13
N LYS A 1096 -2.32 41.78 4.66
CA LYS A 1096 -3.47 41.99 3.77
C LYS A 1096 -4.82 41.45 4.29
N THR A 1097 -4.85 40.87 5.48
CA THR A 1097 -6.06 40.60 6.28
C THR A 1097 -6.04 41.47 7.51
#